data_AF-A0AA43GQV4-F1
#
_entry.id   AF-A0AA43GQV4-F1
#
_cell.length_a   1.000
_cell.length_b   1.000
_cell.length_c   1.000
_cell.angle_alpha   90.00
_cell.angle_beta   90.00
_cell.angle_gamma   90.00
#
_symmetry.space_group_name_H-M   'P 1'
#
loop_
_entity.id
_entity.type
_entity.pdbx_description
1 polymer ?
#
loop_
_entity_poly.entity_id
_entity_poly.type
_entity_poly.pdbx_seq_one_letter_code
_entity_poly.pdbx_strand_id
1 'polypeptide(L)'
;MSDKHIILDPTGLYNIPPAYIAITTEVEWIKFLGVSNARCWVRGERLCQWAELWLQSWNRLEEIREIKQHPRDKLVRLFTALPLPHDWSDQQLLILVTELDAYPQDDPIAYFLTDKVTESDGQQIWLAEPSVLHLAAWLAIPVPEEYQLLESVWQQRFQEHELASFYQTEDKLLLLRQWLGIAEPVFDDLGKYPLPVPQVLSKEFDHYWEEIIYRTEGKVMDTLNPPQQVGMERIANCVYKLSLQRPNWINQVRESRVMPYLNHQQRQELSLNQPPPQPPPLALDADPEQALIWVTKDYLPFRRWEVIKQSSSAPKISNQVADSFVLWILAHYPQMQSESVKNSYLNYSVASQVQNLCQGNPVLWVVVDGLGWLDHLELLSLLTNDGQLSIETAITPRFSILPTKTEYAKWSLYAQLLPSDSAWVANAGQAFVKIGMGKRYTDEQDEKLYKALRKKTHRLYCWDTQMLDSVYQQQKDWQSFYQLDRPHSLQGIAKRIDYCLQQYPDADALRIVIAGDHGQIMGTGEKITHCPPECQPQGRMAIGKTDDPRFVVLASDRYGLPHDVSVVKGSGILSSLSYKNKKKISNYHGGLFPDEVVVGVSVLRKSSPRLPVRVYCRGEGKPKQAAELEIIIDNFNSVPLTQLYLYIHELPDFQSGKLLKREIPANQRQGFYVRISQVPELPPSHKGNKLLLSGELSFRFSYAEFTTVALVSESHIIVKQIFNSGLDIDDFF
;
A
#
# COMPACT_ATOMS: atom_id res chain seq x y z
N MET A 1 -33.80 14.19 55.53
CA MET A 1 -33.97 13.76 54.13
C MET A 1 -34.73 12.45 54.19
N SER A 2 -35.95 12.40 53.67
CA SER A 2 -36.79 11.20 53.68
C SER A 2 -36.14 10.16 52.76
N ASP A 3 -35.64 9.06 53.32
CA ASP A 3 -35.11 7.94 52.55
C ASP A 3 -36.30 7.23 51.91
N LYS A 4 -36.49 7.44 50.60
CA LYS A 4 -37.52 6.74 49.81
C LYS A 4 -37.24 5.23 49.84
N HIS A 5 -38.08 4.45 50.50
CA HIS A 5 -37.80 3.04 50.82
C HIS A 5 -38.90 2.07 50.37
N ILE A 6 -40.00 2.55 49.77
CA ILE A 6 -41.14 1.72 49.35
C ILE A 6 -41.16 1.59 47.83
N ILE A 7 -41.24 0.37 47.31
CA ILE A 7 -41.50 0.09 45.89
C ILE A 7 -42.86 -0.59 45.80
N LEU A 8 -43.73 -0.06 44.94
CA LEU A 8 -45.03 -0.67 44.62
C LEU A 8 -44.90 -1.45 43.31
N ASP A 9 -45.18 -2.75 43.35
CA ASP A 9 -45.18 -3.65 42.20
C ASP A 9 -46.58 -4.23 41.99
N PRO A 10 -47.49 -3.47 41.33
CA PRO A 10 -48.84 -3.95 41.04
C PRO A 10 -48.83 -5.20 40.13
N THR A 11 -47.76 -5.41 39.36
CA THR A 11 -47.64 -6.48 38.37
C THR A 11 -47.26 -7.83 38.99
N GLY A 12 -46.46 -7.80 40.05
CA GLY A 12 -45.82 -8.97 40.66
C GLY A 12 -44.80 -9.71 39.80
N LEU A 13 -44.44 -9.16 38.63
CA LEU A 13 -43.50 -9.77 37.69
C LEU A 13 -42.04 -9.60 38.11
N TYR A 14 -41.71 -8.54 38.84
CA TYR A 14 -40.33 -8.16 39.15
C TYR A 14 -39.75 -8.98 40.30
N ASN A 15 -38.47 -9.34 40.17
CA ASN A 15 -37.72 -9.97 41.25
C ASN A 15 -37.47 -8.97 42.39
N ILE A 16 -37.62 -9.45 43.63
CA ILE A 16 -37.42 -8.63 44.83
C ILE A 16 -35.93 -8.66 45.20
N PRO A 17 -35.23 -7.52 45.24
CA PRO A 17 -33.82 -7.49 45.62
C PRO A 17 -33.64 -7.94 47.08
N PRO A 18 -32.51 -8.57 47.47
CA PRO A 18 -32.29 -9.07 48.83
C PRO A 18 -32.40 -8.01 49.95
N ALA A 19 -32.24 -6.73 49.59
CA ALA A 19 -32.34 -5.61 50.52
C ALA A 19 -33.79 -5.16 50.82
N TYR A 20 -34.79 -5.77 50.17
CA TYR A 20 -36.20 -5.45 50.32
C TYR A 20 -36.98 -6.60 50.98
N ILE A 21 -37.92 -6.24 51.85
CA ILE A 21 -38.89 -7.16 52.42
C ILE A 21 -40.10 -7.24 51.48
N ALA A 22 -40.43 -8.45 51.04
CA ALA A 22 -41.64 -8.71 50.28
C ALA A 22 -42.88 -8.50 51.15
N ILE A 23 -43.79 -7.62 50.71
CA ILE A 23 -45.09 -7.40 51.33
C ILE A 23 -46.15 -7.94 50.38
N THR A 24 -46.83 -9.01 50.79
CA THR A 24 -47.83 -9.73 49.99
C THR A 24 -49.22 -9.71 50.61
N THR A 25 -49.36 -9.20 51.84
CA THR A 25 -50.64 -9.02 52.54
C THR A 25 -50.71 -7.70 53.32
N GLU A 26 -51.92 -7.23 53.64
CA GLU A 26 -52.14 -6.04 54.47
C GLU A 26 -51.57 -6.22 55.89
N VAL A 27 -51.56 -7.46 56.40
CA VAL A 27 -51.00 -7.80 57.72
C VAL A 27 -49.49 -7.58 57.74
N GLU A 28 -48.79 -8.02 56.68
CA GLU A 28 -47.35 -7.78 56.53
C GLU A 28 -47.04 -6.29 56.39
N TRP A 29 -47.85 -5.54 55.64
CA TRP A 29 -47.71 -4.09 55.51
C TRP A 29 -47.73 -3.39 56.86
N ILE A 30 -48.76 -3.66 57.69
CA ILE A 30 -48.89 -3.07 59.04
C ILE A 30 -47.74 -3.50 59.96
N LYS A 31 -47.26 -4.74 59.82
CA LYS A 31 -46.18 -5.30 60.65
C LYS A 31 -44.83 -4.64 60.38
N PHE A 32 -44.53 -4.36 59.12
CA PHE A 32 -43.20 -3.87 58.72
C PHE A 32 -43.14 -2.34 58.58
N LEU A 33 -44.24 -1.70 58.17
CA LEU A 33 -44.29 -0.26 57.96
C LEU A 33 -44.51 0.50 59.28
N GLY A 34 -43.53 1.30 59.70
CA GLY A 34 -43.58 2.13 60.91
C GLY A 34 -42.98 1.50 62.18
N VAL A 35 -42.56 0.22 62.11
CA VAL A 35 -41.85 -0.48 63.20
C VAL A 35 -40.37 -0.67 62.88
N SER A 36 -40.00 -0.68 61.60
CA SER A 36 -38.62 -0.81 61.12
C SER A 36 -38.37 0.14 59.95
N ASN A 37 -37.15 0.66 59.80
CA ASN A 37 -36.72 1.40 58.59
C ASN A 37 -36.44 0.45 57.40
N ALA A 38 -37.16 -0.66 57.32
CA ALA A 38 -36.95 -1.67 56.29
C ALA A 38 -37.45 -1.16 54.93
N ARG A 39 -36.75 -1.56 53.87
CA ARG A 39 -37.20 -1.27 52.50
C ARG A 39 -38.29 -2.26 52.13
N CYS A 40 -39.46 -1.77 51.72
CA CYS A 40 -40.64 -2.59 51.46
C CYS A 40 -40.89 -2.72 49.96
N TRP A 41 -41.13 -3.95 49.50
CA TRP A 41 -41.57 -4.24 48.13
C TRP A 41 -42.98 -4.80 48.18
N VAL A 42 -43.96 -3.94 47.88
CA VAL A 42 -45.38 -4.31 47.91
C VAL A 42 -45.77 -4.97 46.60
N ARG A 43 -46.35 -6.17 46.66
CA ARG A 43 -46.67 -6.96 45.48
C ARG A 43 -48.17 -7.15 45.30
N GLY A 44 -48.64 -6.94 44.07
CA GLY A 44 -50.01 -7.21 43.63
C GLY A 44 -50.86 -5.93 43.55
N GLU A 45 -51.63 -5.81 42.48
CA GLU A 45 -52.39 -4.62 42.11
C GLU A 45 -53.23 -4.06 43.25
N ARG A 46 -54.12 -4.88 43.82
CA ARG A 46 -55.00 -4.49 44.93
C ARG A 46 -54.22 -4.01 46.15
N LEU A 47 -53.13 -4.70 46.50
CA LEU A 47 -52.33 -4.36 47.68
C LEU A 47 -51.53 -3.08 47.46
N CYS A 48 -51.03 -2.85 46.23
CA CYS A 48 -50.35 -1.61 45.86
C CYS A 48 -51.31 -0.41 45.90
N GLN A 49 -52.51 -0.54 45.32
CA GLN A 49 -53.54 0.51 45.39
C GLN A 49 -53.93 0.81 46.84
N TRP A 50 -54.10 -0.24 47.66
CA TRP A 50 -54.40 -0.07 49.07
C TRP A 50 -53.24 0.59 49.84
N ALA A 51 -51.99 0.19 49.59
CA ALA A 51 -50.80 0.77 50.19
C ALA A 51 -50.61 2.24 49.80
N GLU A 52 -50.86 2.59 48.54
CA GLU A 52 -50.82 3.98 48.05
C GLU A 52 -51.89 4.86 48.71
N LEU A 53 -53.15 4.40 48.75
CA LEU A 53 -54.25 5.10 49.43
C LEU A 53 -53.98 5.25 50.94
N TRP A 54 -53.39 4.23 51.56
CA TRP A 54 -52.96 4.30 52.95
C TRP A 54 -51.90 5.39 53.11
N LEU A 55 -50.80 5.36 52.35
CA LEU A 55 -49.74 6.38 52.42
C LEU A 55 -50.28 7.79 52.16
N GLN A 56 -51.22 7.95 51.22
CA GLN A 56 -51.91 9.21 50.95
C GLN A 56 -52.69 9.71 52.17
N SER A 57 -53.45 8.83 52.81
CA SER A 57 -54.24 9.16 54.00
C SER A 57 -53.37 9.58 55.19
N TRP A 58 -52.12 9.12 55.24
CA TRP A 58 -51.12 9.47 56.26
C TRP A 58 -50.16 10.58 55.81
N ASN A 59 -50.37 11.19 54.64
CA ASN A 59 -49.49 12.21 54.05
C ASN A 59 -48.02 11.76 53.90
N ARG A 60 -47.81 10.49 53.49
CA ARG A 60 -46.50 9.81 53.35
C ARG A 60 -46.23 9.30 51.93
N LEU A 61 -46.92 9.84 50.91
CA LEU A 61 -46.72 9.44 49.51
C LEU A 61 -45.27 9.60 49.03
N GLU A 62 -44.55 10.56 49.60
CA GLU A 62 -43.13 10.82 49.33
C GLU A 62 -42.19 9.65 49.66
N GLU A 63 -42.65 8.66 50.43
CA GLU A 63 -41.89 7.46 50.77
C GLU A 63 -41.89 6.41 49.65
N ILE A 64 -42.83 6.54 48.69
CA ILE A 64 -42.83 5.76 47.46
C ILE A 64 -41.63 6.18 46.64
N ARG A 65 -40.69 5.26 46.50
CA ARG A 65 -39.52 5.41 45.64
C ARG A 65 -39.88 5.27 44.17
N GLU A 66 -40.68 4.25 43.86
CA GLU A 66 -40.99 3.86 42.50
C GLU A 66 -42.29 3.01 42.47
N ILE A 67 -43.08 3.19 41.42
CA ILE A 67 -44.20 2.30 41.08
C ILE A 67 -43.80 1.56 39.81
N LYS A 68 -43.70 0.24 39.88
CA LYS A 68 -43.34 -0.60 38.74
C LYS A 68 -44.50 -0.66 37.75
N GLN A 69 -44.18 -0.40 36.49
CA GLN A 69 -45.11 -0.50 35.37
C GLN A 69 -45.05 -1.91 34.77
N HIS A 70 -46.09 -2.32 34.06
CA HIS A 70 -46.04 -3.53 33.27
C HIS A 70 -44.90 -3.42 32.23
N PRO A 71 -44.02 -4.43 32.09
CA PRO A 71 -42.90 -4.37 31.12
C PRO A 71 -43.36 -4.04 29.70
N ARG A 72 -44.53 -4.58 29.30
CA ARG A 72 -45.17 -4.27 28.01
C ARG A 72 -45.49 -2.79 27.85
N ASP A 73 -46.09 -2.13 28.84
CA ASP A 73 -46.44 -0.70 28.77
C ASP A 73 -45.20 0.18 28.62
N LYS A 74 -44.12 -0.19 29.30
CA LYS A 74 -42.85 0.51 29.22
C LYS A 74 -42.20 0.37 27.84
N LEU A 75 -42.18 -0.84 27.28
CA LEU A 75 -41.65 -1.07 25.94
C LEU A 75 -42.50 -0.41 24.85
N VAL A 76 -43.83 -0.38 24.99
CA VAL A 76 -44.72 0.35 24.04
C VAL A 76 -44.32 1.82 23.94
N ARG A 77 -43.92 2.46 25.04
CA ARG A 77 -43.43 3.85 25.03
C ARG A 77 -42.08 4.02 24.35
N LEU A 78 -41.21 3.01 24.38
CA LEU A 78 -39.94 3.06 23.66
C LEU A 78 -40.12 2.74 22.17
N PHE A 79 -41.10 1.90 21.84
CA PHE A 79 -41.30 1.38 20.50
C PHE A 79 -42.22 2.24 19.64
N THR A 80 -42.97 3.18 20.25
CA THR A 80 -43.86 4.26 19.73
C THR A 80 -44.56 4.05 18.38
N ALA A 81 -43.84 3.72 17.32
CA ALA A 81 -44.33 3.45 15.97
C ALA A 81 -44.50 1.94 15.63
N LEU A 82 -43.94 1.01 16.41
CA LEU A 82 -43.94 -0.42 16.11
C LEU A 82 -44.68 -1.25 17.16
N PRO A 83 -45.57 -2.18 16.75
CA PRO A 83 -46.25 -3.07 17.68
C PRO A 83 -45.28 -4.10 18.27
N LEU A 84 -45.35 -4.32 19.58
CA LEU A 84 -44.64 -5.42 20.23
C LEU A 84 -45.25 -6.77 19.82
N PRO A 85 -44.43 -7.81 19.59
CA PRO A 85 -44.92 -9.15 19.31
C PRO A 85 -45.89 -9.65 20.40
N HIS A 86 -46.99 -10.26 19.97
CA HIS A 86 -48.02 -10.76 20.88
C HIS A 86 -47.62 -12.06 21.58
N ASP A 87 -46.70 -12.80 21.00
CA ASP A 87 -46.14 -14.07 21.48
C ASP A 87 -45.03 -13.90 22.53
N TRP A 88 -44.50 -12.67 22.72
CA TRP A 88 -43.55 -12.38 23.78
C TRP A 88 -44.19 -12.50 25.17
N SER A 89 -43.64 -13.41 25.98
CA SER A 89 -44.04 -13.63 27.36
C SER A 89 -43.64 -12.47 28.28
N ASP A 90 -44.34 -12.30 29.39
CA ASP A 90 -44.03 -11.28 30.39
C ASP A 90 -42.60 -11.41 30.95
N GLN A 91 -42.09 -12.63 31.03
CA GLN A 91 -40.71 -12.88 31.46
C GLN A 91 -39.68 -12.38 30.44
N GLN A 92 -39.91 -12.59 29.14
CA GLN A 92 -39.04 -12.09 28.07
C GLN A 92 -39.04 -10.55 28.04
N LEU A 93 -40.23 -9.95 28.14
CA LEU A 93 -40.40 -8.49 28.20
C LEU A 93 -39.67 -7.90 29.41
N LEU A 94 -39.78 -8.55 30.57
CA LEU A 94 -39.13 -8.11 31.80
C LEU A 94 -37.60 -8.16 31.70
N ILE A 95 -37.04 -9.21 31.11
CA ILE A 95 -35.58 -9.32 30.89
C ILE A 95 -35.11 -8.15 30.03
N LEU A 96 -35.74 -7.92 28.88
CA LEU A 96 -35.36 -6.84 27.98
C LEU A 96 -35.47 -5.46 28.64
N VAL A 97 -36.56 -5.17 29.36
CA VAL A 97 -36.71 -3.91 30.10
C VAL A 97 -35.62 -3.73 31.13
N THR A 98 -35.28 -4.80 31.87
CA THR A 98 -34.25 -4.75 32.90
C THR A 98 -32.87 -4.46 32.31
N GLU A 99 -32.57 -5.03 31.13
CA GLU A 99 -31.33 -4.75 30.43
C GLU A 99 -31.28 -3.33 29.86
N LEU A 100 -32.38 -2.84 29.26
CA LEU A 100 -32.48 -1.47 28.77
C LEU A 100 -32.35 -0.42 29.89
N ASP A 101 -32.85 -0.73 31.09
CA ASP A 101 -32.76 0.14 32.26
C ASP A 101 -31.34 0.32 32.81
N ALA A 102 -30.40 -0.55 32.41
CA ALA A 102 -28.99 -0.38 32.74
C ALA A 102 -28.32 0.75 31.94
N TYR A 103 -28.98 1.25 30.88
CA TYR A 103 -28.44 2.26 29.97
C TYR A 103 -29.04 3.66 30.18
N PRO A 104 -28.35 4.72 29.69
CA PRO A 104 -28.87 6.09 29.68
C PRO A 104 -30.27 6.20 29.06
N GLN A 105 -31.13 6.97 29.71
CA GLN A 105 -32.57 7.04 29.40
C GLN A 105 -32.91 7.92 28.19
N ASP A 106 -31.95 8.70 27.71
CA ASP A 106 -32.05 9.46 26.48
C ASP A 106 -32.06 8.56 25.24
N ASP A 107 -31.33 7.43 25.26
CA ASP A 107 -31.26 6.50 24.13
C ASP A 107 -30.90 5.05 24.51
N PRO A 108 -31.73 4.38 25.33
CA PRO A 108 -31.39 3.07 25.88
C PRO A 108 -31.21 1.99 24.81
N ILE A 109 -31.91 2.12 23.66
CA ILE A 109 -31.84 1.16 22.55
C ILE A 109 -30.50 1.27 21.82
N ALA A 110 -30.03 2.48 21.49
CA ALA A 110 -28.75 2.64 20.82
C ALA A 110 -27.58 2.15 21.68
N TYR A 111 -27.59 2.46 22.98
CA TYR A 111 -26.59 1.95 23.91
C TYR A 111 -26.62 0.42 24.04
N PHE A 112 -27.81 -0.17 24.09
CA PHE A 112 -27.97 -1.61 24.11
C PHE A 112 -27.41 -2.28 22.84
N LEU A 113 -27.78 -1.78 21.66
CA LEU A 113 -27.28 -2.30 20.38
C LEU A 113 -25.76 -2.13 20.28
N THR A 114 -25.21 -1.07 20.86
CA THR A 114 -23.76 -0.85 20.95
C THR A 114 -23.07 -1.94 21.77
N ASP A 115 -23.62 -2.32 22.92
CA ASP A 115 -23.05 -3.37 23.79
C ASP A 115 -23.25 -4.79 23.23
N LYS A 116 -24.41 -5.06 22.61
CA LYS A 116 -24.80 -6.42 22.21
C LYS A 116 -24.48 -6.79 20.77
N VAL A 117 -24.37 -5.82 19.86
CA VAL A 117 -24.24 -6.08 18.42
C VAL A 117 -22.86 -5.70 17.89
N THR A 118 -22.26 -4.62 18.39
CA THR A 118 -20.95 -4.15 17.92
C THR A 118 -19.82 -4.55 18.87
N GLU A 119 -18.78 -5.21 18.36
CA GLU A 119 -17.51 -5.38 19.09
C GLU A 119 -16.83 -4.01 19.33
N SER A 120 -15.83 -3.97 20.21
CA SER A 120 -15.23 -2.78 20.86
C SER A 120 -14.85 -1.60 19.94
N ASP A 121 -14.67 -1.84 18.63
CA ASP A 121 -14.28 -0.83 17.65
C ASP A 121 -15.46 -0.11 16.97
N GLY A 122 -16.70 -0.59 17.14
CA GLY A 122 -17.92 -0.04 16.51
C GLY A 122 -18.75 0.92 17.38
N GLN A 123 -18.18 1.36 18.51
CA GLN A 123 -18.89 1.92 19.68
C GLN A 123 -19.77 3.17 19.48
N GLN A 124 -19.84 3.73 18.27
CA GLN A 124 -20.58 4.97 18.03
C GLN A 124 -21.60 4.88 16.91
N ILE A 125 -21.74 3.76 16.20
CA ILE A 125 -22.64 3.75 15.04
C ILE A 125 -24.09 3.98 15.46
N TRP A 126 -24.59 3.26 16.46
CA TRP A 126 -25.97 3.42 16.92
C TRP A 126 -26.26 4.79 17.56
N LEU A 127 -25.22 5.52 17.96
CA LEU A 127 -25.29 6.84 18.59
C LEU A 127 -24.95 7.99 17.63
N ALA A 128 -24.55 7.69 16.39
CA ALA A 128 -24.10 8.68 15.43
C ALA A 128 -25.28 9.31 14.67
N GLU A 129 -25.06 10.54 14.20
CA GLU A 129 -26.00 11.25 13.35
C GLU A 129 -26.08 10.63 11.94
N PRO A 130 -27.25 10.65 11.30
CA PRO A 130 -27.46 10.08 9.98
C PRO A 130 -26.63 10.81 8.92
N SER A 131 -25.89 10.04 8.14
CA SER A 131 -25.11 10.50 6.98
C SER A 131 -24.93 9.35 6.00
N VAL A 132 -24.44 9.63 4.80
CA VAL A 132 -24.13 8.59 3.80
C VAL A 132 -23.06 7.62 4.33
N LEU A 133 -22.05 8.14 5.04
CA LEU A 133 -21.00 7.34 5.66
C LEU A 133 -21.57 6.44 6.78
N HIS A 134 -22.46 6.98 7.60
CA HIS A 134 -23.13 6.25 8.66
C HIS A 134 -24.04 5.14 8.10
N LEU A 135 -24.85 5.43 7.09
CA LEU A 135 -25.70 4.46 6.40
C LEU A 135 -24.85 3.31 5.85
N ALA A 136 -23.75 3.63 5.17
CA ALA A 136 -22.83 2.64 4.61
C ALA A 136 -22.24 1.70 5.68
N ALA A 137 -21.86 2.25 6.83
CA ALA A 137 -21.33 1.48 7.95
C ALA A 137 -22.44 0.63 8.60
N TRP A 138 -23.66 1.16 8.74
CA TRP A 138 -24.77 0.44 9.36
C TRP A 138 -25.19 -0.75 8.49
N LEU A 139 -25.32 -0.57 7.17
CA LEU A 139 -25.63 -1.64 6.21
C LEU A 139 -24.68 -2.85 6.32
N ALA A 140 -23.43 -2.61 6.70
CA ALA A 140 -22.41 -3.65 6.84
C ALA A 140 -22.52 -4.50 8.12
N ILE A 141 -23.33 -4.08 9.11
CA ILE A 141 -23.45 -4.75 10.40
C ILE A 141 -24.54 -5.83 10.32
N PRO A 142 -24.20 -7.12 10.50
CA PRO A 142 -25.20 -8.17 10.66
C PRO A 142 -25.82 -8.07 12.05
N VAL A 143 -27.13 -7.80 12.10
CA VAL A 143 -27.88 -7.78 13.37
C VAL A 143 -28.49 -9.16 13.61
N PRO A 144 -28.19 -9.82 14.75
CA PRO A 144 -28.82 -11.09 15.12
C PRO A 144 -30.35 -10.99 15.15
N GLU A 145 -31.04 -12.09 14.81
CA GLU A 145 -32.51 -12.14 14.70
C GLU A 145 -33.21 -11.65 15.97
N GLU A 146 -32.68 -12.01 17.15
CA GLU A 146 -33.19 -11.59 18.46
C GLU A 146 -33.15 -10.07 18.71
N TYR A 147 -32.36 -9.30 17.95
CA TYR A 147 -32.21 -7.86 18.10
C TYR A 147 -32.76 -7.06 16.91
N GLN A 148 -33.26 -7.71 15.86
CA GLN A 148 -33.79 -7.02 14.67
C GLN A 148 -34.95 -6.07 15.01
N LEU A 149 -35.81 -6.44 15.95
CA LEU A 149 -36.90 -5.56 16.38
C LEU A 149 -36.38 -4.26 17.02
N LEU A 150 -35.28 -4.32 17.76
CA LEU A 150 -34.64 -3.14 18.36
C LEU A 150 -33.96 -2.28 17.29
N GLU A 151 -33.34 -2.90 16.29
CA GLU A 151 -32.83 -2.18 15.11
C GLU A 151 -33.97 -1.46 14.39
N SER A 152 -35.12 -2.11 14.19
CA SER A 152 -36.28 -1.49 13.56
C SER A 152 -36.79 -0.28 14.34
N VAL A 153 -36.84 -0.36 15.68
CA VAL A 153 -37.20 0.81 16.51
C VAL A 153 -36.18 1.93 16.36
N TRP A 154 -34.89 1.59 16.34
CA TRP A 154 -33.82 2.57 16.13
C TRP A 154 -33.92 3.26 14.76
N GLN A 155 -34.22 2.51 13.69
CA GLN A 155 -34.41 3.06 12.32
C GLN A 155 -35.54 4.10 12.25
N GLN A 156 -36.61 3.97 13.05
CA GLN A 156 -37.74 4.91 13.04
C GLN A 156 -37.33 6.34 13.42
N ARG A 157 -36.21 6.51 14.13
CA ARG A 157 -35.69 7.84 14.51
C ARG A 157 -35.27 8.67 13.30
N PHE A 158 -35.02 8.04 12.16
CA PHE A 158 -34.62 8.70 10.92
C PHE A 158 -35.78 8.87 9.93
N GLN A 159 -37.03 8.66 10.34
CA GLN A 159 -38.20 8.71 9.44
C GLN A 159 -38.38 10.06 8.74
N GLU A 160 -37.97 11.15 9.38
CA GLU A 160 -38.05 12.51 8.81
C GLU A 160 -36.74 12.94 8.10
N HIS A 161 -35.72 12.09 8.06
CA HIS A 161 -34.43 12.39 7.44
C HIS A 161 -34.47 12.20 5.92
N GLU A 162 -33.62 12.92 5.18
CA GLU A 162 -33.51 12.77 3.71
C GLU A 162 -33.09 11.36 3.26
N LEU A 163 -32.51 10.58 4.18
CA LEU A 163 -32.06 9.19 3.96
C LEU A 163 -33.06 8.16 4.51
N ALA A 164 -34.25 8.57 4.96
CA ALA A 164 -35.24 7.72 5.63
C ALA A 164 -35.55 6.44 4.83
N SER A 165 -35.76 6.57 3.52
CA SER A 165 -36.06 5.46 2.61
C SER A 165 -34.98 4.38 2.60
N PHE A 166 -33.72 4.73 2.91
CA PHE A 166 -32.61 3.79 2.95
C PHE A 166 -32.44 3.13 4.32
N TYR A 167 -32.63 3.88 5.40
CA TYR A 167 -32.63 3.31 6.76
C TYR A 167 -33.82 2.37 6.99
N GLN A 168 -34.93 2.60 6.30
CA GLN A 168 -36.15 1.78 6.41
C GLN A 168 -36.22 0.66 5.35
N THR A 169 -35.09 0.30 4.75
CA THR A 169 -35.06 -0.81 3.77
C THR A 169 -35.50 -2.13 4.42
N GLU A 170 -36.34 -2.89 3.72
CA GLU A 170 -36.76 -4.22 4.16
C GLU A 170 -35.63 -5.26 4.04
N ASP A 171 -34.75 -5.10 3.05
CA ASP A 171 -33.60 -5.97 2.83
C ASP A 171 -32.31 -5.15 2.81
N LYS A 172 -31.69 -5.10 4.00
CA LYS A 172 -30.41 -4.45 4.26
C LYS A 172 -29.29 -4.98 3.37
N LEU A 173 -29.24 -6.30 3.18
CA LEU A 173 -28.19 -6.95 2.41
C LEU A 173 -28.39 -6.72 0.91
N LEU A 174 -29.63 -6.74 0.41
CA LEU A 174 -29.93 -6.41 -0.98
C LEU A 174 -29.55 -4.97 -1.31
N LEU A 175 -29.92 -3.99 -0.48
CA LEU A 175 -29.53 -2.60 -0.69
C LEU A 175 -28.01 -2.45 -0.71
N LEU A 176 -27.30 -3.11 0.21
CA LEU A 176 -25.85 -3.12 0.21
C LEU A 176 -25.27 -3.76 -1.07
N ARG A 177 -25.82 -4.88 -1.54
CA ARG A 177 -25.39 -5.51 -2.80
C ARG A 177 -25.58 -4.60 -4.01
N GLN A 178 -26.71 -3.91 -4.08
CA GLN A 178 -27.02 -2.96 -5.15
C GLN A 178 -26.06 -1.77 -5.12
N TRP A 179 -25.74 -1.25 -3.93
CA TRP A 179 -24.79 -0.13 -3.76
C TRP A 179 -23.33 -0.54 -4.06
N LEU A 180 -22.97 -1.79 -3.79
CA LEU A 180 -21.69 -2.37 -4.20
C LEU A 180 -21.64 -2.72 -5.69
N GLY A 181 -22.76 -2.64 -6.41
CA GLY A 181 -22.87 -2.98 -7.83
C GLY A 181 -22.78 -4.48 -8.13
N ILE A 182 -23.18 -5.33 -7.18
CA ILE A 182 -23.19 -6.81 -7.33
C ILE A 182 -24.60 -7.41 -7.39
N ALA A 183 -25.64 -6.57 -7.40
CA ALA A 183 -27.03 -6.93 -7.64
C ALA A 183 -27.72 -5.85 -8.47
N GLU A 184 -28.73 -6.24 -9.24
CA GLU A 184 -29.52 -5.34 -10.08
C GLU A 184 -30.83 -4.92 -9.37
N PRO A 185 -31.34 -3.70 -9.61
CA PRO A 185 -30.66 -2.59 -10.30
C PRO A 185 -29.49 -2.04 -9.48
N VAL A 186 -28.44 -1.57 -10.14
CA VAL A 186 -27.34 -0.85 -9.49
C VAL A 186 -27.86 0.44 -8.84
N PHE A 187 -27.42 0.70 -7.61
CA PHE A 187 -27.85 1.85 -6.83
C PHE A 187 -26.81 2.96 -6.87
N ASP A 188 -27.14 4.08 -7.54
CA ASP A 188 -26.24 5.22 -7.75
C ASP A 188 -26.72 6.53 -7.08
N ASP A 189 -27.90 6.55 -6.43
CA ASP A 189 -28.53 7.78 -5.93
C ASP A 189 -27.69 8.50 -4.84
N LEU A 190 -26.89 7.75 -4.08
CA LEU A 190 -25.99 8.28 -3.04
C LEU A 190 -24.53 8.36 -3.50
N GLY A 191 -24.27 8.13 -4.78
CA GLY A 191 -22.94 8.01 -5.34
C GLY A 191 -22.22 6.73 -4.90
N LYS A 192 -20.88 6.74 -5.01
CA LYS A 192 -20.02 5.58 -4.72
C LYS A 192 -20.11 5.17 -3.25
N TYR A 193 -20.22 3.86 -2.98
CA TYR A 193 -20.11 3.32 -1.62
C TYR A 193 -18.80 3.81 -0.95
N PRO A 194 -18.88 4.52 0.20
CA PRO A 194 -17.76 5.29 0.73
C PRO A 194 -16.77 4.48 1.58
N LEU A 195 -17.06 3.21 1.85
CA LEU A 195 -16.25 2.33 2.71
C LEU A 195 -15.64 1.16 1.92
N PRO A 196 -14.65 0.44 2.48
CA PRO A 196 -14.18 -0.82 1.89
C PRO A 196 -15.31 -1.86 1.82
N VAL A 197 -15.21 -2.80 0.88
CA VAL A 197 -16.21 -3.88 0.74
C VAL A 197 -16.33 -4.66 2.06
N PRO A 198 -17.52 -4.73 2.69
CA PRO A 198 -17.70 -5.37 3.99
C PRO A 198 -17.33 -6.85 3.99
N GLN A 199 -16.81 -7.33 5.12
CA GLN A 199 -16.38 -8.72 5.27
C GLN A 199 -17.52 -9.72 5.00
N VAL A 200 -18.75 -9.36 5.40
CA VAL A 200 -19.98 -10.17 5.22
C VAL A 200 -20.29 -10.49 3.75
N LEU A 201 -20.00 -9.55 2.83
CA LEU A 201 -20.21 -9.74 1.38
C LEU A 201 -18.90 -10.01 0.64
N SER A 202 -17.80 -10.19 1.36
CA SER A 202 -16.48 -10.16 0.73
C SER A 202 -16.32 -11.29 -0.30
N LYS A 203 -16.70 -12.53 0.05
CA LYS A 203 -16.64 -13.69 -0.87
C LYS A 203 -17.63 -13.57 -2.03
N GLU A 204 -18.84 -13.06 -1.76
CA GLU A 204 -19.88 -12.89 -2.79
C GLU A 204 -19.43 -11.87 -3.84
N PHE A 205 -18.86 -10.74 -3.41
CA PHE A 205 -18.29 -9.72 -4.28
C PHE A 205 -17.17 -10.28 -5.18
N ASP A 206 -16.24 -11.03 -4.61
CA ASP A 206 -15.14 -11.63 -5.40
C ASP A 206 -15.69 -12.61 -6.44
N HIS A 207 -16.65 -13.45 -6.06
CA HIS A 207 -17.27 -14.42 -6.96
C HIS A 207 -18.01 -13.76 -8.12
N TYR A 208 -18.81 -12.71 -7.84
CA TYR A 208 -19.51 -11.94 -8.84
C TYR A 208 -18.55 -11.36 -9.89
N TRP A 209 -17.47 -10.72 -9.44
CA TRP A 209 -16.48 -10.13 -10.34
C TRP A 209 -15.68 -11.19 -11.10
N GLU A 210 -15.28 -12.29 -10.46
CA GLU A 210 -14.64 -13.42 -11.15
C GLU A 210 -15.54 -13.96 -12.26
N GLU A 211 -16.84 -14.13 -12.00
CA GLU A 211 -17.81 -14.62 -12.98
C GLU A 211 -17.99 -13.63 -14.14
N ILE A 212 -18.12 -12.33 -13.87
CA ILE A 212 -18.27 -11.32 -14.94
C ILE A 212 -17.01 -11.20 -15.79
N ILE A 213 -15.83 -11.18 -15.16
CA ILE A 213 -14.56 -11.15 -15.90
C ILE A 213 -14.46 -12.40 -16.77
N TYR A 214 -14.86 -13.57 -16.25
CA TYR A 214 -14.87 -14.81 -17.01
C TYR A 214 -15.86 -14.78 -18.19
N ARG A 215 -17.12 -14.42 -17.95
CA ARG A 215 -18.17 -14.35 -18.98
C ARG A 215 -17.84 -13.35 -20.08
N THR A 216 -17.12 -12.27 -19.76
CA THR A 216 -16.74 -11.22 -20.73
C THR A 216 -15.35 -11.41 -21.33
N GLU A 217 -14.61 -12.46 -20.94
CA GLU A 217 -13.21 -12.66 -21.32
C GLU A 217 -12.34 -11.43 -21.04
N GLY A 218 -12.59 -10.79 -19.88
CA GLY A 218 -11.95 -9.57 -19.43
C GLY A 218 -12.41 -8.27 -20.10
N LYS A 219 -13.36 -8.31 -21.05
CA LYS A 219 -13.87 -7.09 -21.72
C LYS A 219 -14.61 -6.13 -20.79
N VAL A 220 -15.15 -6.62 -19.66
CA VAL A 220 -15.72 -5.73 -18.63
C VAL A 220 -14.71 -4.66 -18.16
N MET A 221 -13.41 -4.99 -18.17
CA MET A 221 -12.37 -4.05 -17.79
C MET A 221 -12.24 -2.87 -18.75
N ASP A 222 -12.73 -3.00 -19.99
CA ASP A 222 -12.65 -1.95 -21.00
C ASP A 222 -13.68 -0.83 -20.74
N THR A 223 -14.73 -1.10 -19.98
CA THR A 223 -15.79 -0.14 -19.63
C THR A 223 -15.71 0.36 -18.20
N LEU A 224 -14.92 -0.28 -17.34
CA LEU A 224 -14.73 0.16 -15.96
C LEU A 224 -14.04 1.51 -15.86
N ASN A 225 -14.56 2.37 -14.98
CA ASN A 225 -13.93 3.61 -14.56
C ASN A 225 -13.31 3.43 -13.15
N PRO A 226 -12.00 3.13 -13.02
CA PRO A 226 -11.41 2.70 -11.75
C PRO A 226 -11.60 3.66 -10.56
N PRO A 227 -11.51 4.99 -10.71
CA PRO A 227 -11.79 5.95 -9.64
C PRO A 227 -13.22 5.85 -9.08
N GLN A 228 -14.21 5.59 -9.95
CA GLN A 228 -15.62 5.49 -9.57
C GLN A 228 -16.01 4.07 -9.12
N GLN A 229 -15.26 3.05 -9.52
CA GLN A 229 -15.56 1.67 -9.20
C GLN A 229 -15.36 1.35 -7.71
N VAL A 230 -16.42 0.84 -7.07
CA VAL A 230 -16.36 0.31 -5.69
C VAL A 230 -15.53 -0.97 -5.67
N GLY A 231 -14.68 -1.12 -4.66
CA GLY A 231 -13.91 -2.36 -4.45
C GLY A 231 -12.84 -2.63 -5.52
N MET A 232 -12.34 -1.60 -6.22
CA MET A 232 -11.39 -1.75 -7.33
C MET A 232 -10.12 -2.54 -6.96
N GLU A 233 -9.64 -2.46 -5.72
CA GLU A 233 -8.54 -3.30 -5.22
C GLU A 233 -8.86 -4.80 -5.28
N ARG A 234 -10.08 -5.18 -4.93
CA ARG A 234 -10.52 -6.58 -4.97
C ARG A 234 -10.75 -7.05 -6.39
N ILE A 235 -11.35 -6.19 -7.23
CA ILE A 235 -11.50 -6.45 -8.68
C ILE A 235 -10.13 -6.65 -9.34
N ALA A 236 -9.17 -5.77 -9.07
CA ALA A 236 -7.81 -5.88 -9.57
C ALA A 236 -7.17 -7.23 -9.17
N ASN A 237 -7.36 -7.66 -7.92
CA ASN A 237 -6.91 -8.97 -7.45
C ASN A 237 -7.58 -10.14 -8.19
N CYS A 238 -8.88 -10.06 -8.49
CA CYS A 238 -9.58 -11.06 -9.32
C CYS A 238 -9.01 -11.11 -10.74
N VAL A 239 -8.80 -9.95 -11.37
CA VAL A 239 -8.17 -9.84 -12.70
C VAL A 239 -6.78 -10.44 -12.70
N TYR A 240 -5.98 -10.14 -11.67
CA TYR A 240 -4.64 -10.70 -11.52
C TYR A 240 -4.68 -12.24 -11.45
N LYS A 241 -5.47 -12.82 -10.56
CA LYS A 241 -5.61 -14.28 -10.42
C LYS A 241 -6.02 -14.95 -11.74
N LEU A 242 -6.99 -14.37 -12.45
CA LEU A 242 -7.47 -14.89 -13.73
C LEU A 242 -6.42 -14.72 -14.84
N SER A 243 -5.65 -13.63 -14.84
CA SER A 243 -4.60 -13.39 -15.83
C SER A 243 -3.47 -14.43 -15.80
N LEU A 244 -3.19 -15.01 -14.62
CA LEU A 244 -2.23 -16.10 -14.47
C LEU A 244 -2.69 -17.37 -15.23
N GLN A 245 -4.00 -17.61 -15.29
CA GLN A 245 -4.59 -18.76 -15.98
C GLN A 245 -4.90 -18.46 -17.45
N ARG A 246 -5.25 -17.21 -17.76
CA ARG A 246 -5.70 -16.73 -19.07
C ARG A 246 -4.92 -15.46 -19.48
N PRO A 247 -3.63 -15.56 -19.80
CA PRO A 247 -2.79 -14.39 -20.07
C PRO A 247 -3.26 -13.55 -21.27
N ASN A 248 -3.97 -14.16 -22.23
CA ASN A 248 -4.48 -13.44 -23.41
C ASN A 248 -5.68 -12.51 -23.09
N TRP A 249 -6.26 -12.59 -21.88
CA TRP A 249 -7.37 -11.72 -21.47
C TRP A 249 -6.89 -10.37 -20.91
N ILE A 250 -5.59 -10.22 -20.66
CA ILE A 250 -5.00 -8.93 -20.26
C ILE A 250 -4.19 -8.34 -21.42
N ASN A 251 -4.51 -7.10 -21.78
CA ASN A 251 -3.71 -6.30 -22.71
C ASN A 251 -3.15 -5.07 -21.96
N GLN A 252 -2.28 -4.29 -22.60
CA GLN A 252 -1.64 -3.14 -21.96
C GLN A 252 -2.65 -2.13 -21.39
N VAL A 253 -3.81 -1.94 -22.04
CA VAL A 253 -4.88 -1.03 -21.58
C VAL A 253 -5.55 -1.57 -20.32
N ARG A 254 -5.89 -2.85 -20.28
CA ARG A 254 -6.51 -3.49 -19.10
C ARG A 254 -5.54 -3.57 -17.94
N GLU A 255 -4.28 -3.89 -18.22
CA GLU A 255 -3.21 -3.90 -17.23
C GLU A 255 -3.06 -2.53 -16.58
N SER A 256 -3.02 -1.45 -17.37
CA SER A 256 -2.92 -0.10 -16.82
C SER A 256 -4.05 0.28 -15.86
N ARG A 257 -5.25 -0.30 -16.01
CA ARG A 257 -6.39 -0.01 -15.13
C ARG A 257 -6.29 -0.69 -13.77
N VAL A 258 -5.67 -1.86 -13.71
CA VAL A 258 -5.55 -2.65 -12.47
C VAL A 258 -4.22 -2.41 -11.75
N MET A 259 -3.16 -2.08 -12.48
CA MET A 259 -1.82 -1.87 -11.90
C MET A 259 -1.82 -0.93 -10.68
N PRO A 260 -2.51 0.22 -10.67
CA PRO A 260 -2.52 1.11 -9.51
C PRO A 260 -2.95 0.43 -8.20
N TYR A 261 -3.83 -0.57 -8.30
CA TYR A 261 -4.49 -1.25 -7.19
C TYR A 261 -3.88 -2.62 -6.85
N LEU A 262 -2.85 -3.03 -7.59
CA LEU A 262 -2.11 -4.27 -7.34
C LEU A 262 -0.87 -3.99 -6.49
N ASN A 263 -0.53 -4.94 -5.62
CA ASN A 263 0.74 -4.88 -4.93
C ASN A 263 1.91 -5.02 -5.93
N HIS A 264 3.12 -4.68 -5.49
CA HIS A 264 4.27 -4.64 -6.39
C HIS A 264 4.62 -5.98 -7.03
N GLN A 265 4.56 -7.08 -6.26
CA GLN A 265 4.81 -8.41 -6.81
C GLN A 265 3.79 -8.75 -7.90
N GLN A 266 2.50 -8.52 -7.63
CA GLN A 266 1.42 -8.75 -8.60
C GLN A 266 1.60 -7.92 -9.87
N ARG A 267 1.96 -6.63 -9.72
CA ARG A 267 2.26 -5.75 -10.86
C ARG A 267 3.42 -6.28 -11.70
N GLN A 268 4.49 -6.70 -11.04
CA GLN A 268 5.64 -7.26 -11.74
C GLN A 268 5.27 -8.55 -12.47
N GLU A 269 4.59 -9.49 -11.82
CA GLU A 269 4.13 -10.73 -12.43
C GLU A 269 3.19 -10.49 -13.63
N LEU A 270 2.28 -9.51 -13.51
CA LEU A 270 1.38 -9.11 -14.58
C LEU A 270 2.15 -8.50 -15.76
N SER A 271 3.08 -7.57 -15.49
CA SER A 271 3.91 -6.92 -16.52
C SER A 271 4.81 -7.89 -17.27
N LEU A 272 5.18 -9.01 -16.63
CA LEU A 272 5.97 -10.05 -17.27
C LEU A 272 5.15 -10.84 -18.31
N ASN A 273 3.82 -10.74 -18.34
CA ASN A 273 3.01 -11.45 -19.33
C ASN A 273 3.17 -10.88 -20.76
N GLN A 274 3.69 -9.66 -20.89
CA GLN A 274 4.04 -9.06 -22.18
C GLN A 274 5.55 -8.81 -22.26
N PRO A 275 6.19 -9.09 -23.41
CA PRO A 275 7.60 -8.74 -23.60
C PRO A 275 7.80 -7.22 -23.57
N PRO A 276 8.74 -6.71 -22.76
CA PRO A 276 9.26 -5.38 -22.94
C PRO A 276 9.87 -5.23 -24.34
N PRO A 277 9.97 -4.00 -24.88
CA PRO A 277 10.72 -3.75 -26.11
C PRO A 277 12.15 -4.30 -25.99
N GLN A 278 12.64 -4.92 -27.06
CA GLN A 278 14.01 -5.39 -27.09
C GLN A 278 14.96 -4.17 -27.04
N PRO A 279 15.93 -4.15 -26.11
CA PRO A 279 16.89 -3.05 -26.01
C PRO A 279 17.82 -3.02 -27.23
N PRO A 280 18.14 -1.82 -27.76
CA PRO A 280 19.23 -1.69 -28.73
C PRO A 280 20.59 -1.96 -28.04
N PRO A 281 21.65 -2.33 -28.77
CA PRO A 281 23.01 -2.33 -28.22
C PRO A 281 23.39 -0.95 -27.67
N LEU A 282 24.13 -0.91 -26.55
CA LEU A 282 24.64 0.34 -26.00
C LEU A 282 25.69 0.93 -26.94
N ALA A 283 25.54 2.22 -27.27
CA ALA A 283 26.50 2.93 -28.10
C ALA A 283 27.84 3.10 -27.35
N LEU A 284 28.96 2.89 -28.03
CA LEU A 284 30.29 2.95 -27.40
C LEU A 284 30.65 4.38 -26.98
N ASP A 285 30.08 5.41 -27.60
CA ASP A 285 30.27 6.83 -27.28
C ASP A 285 29.26 7.36 -26.25
N ALA A 286 28.39 6.49 -25.70
CA ALA A 286 27.45 6.88 -24.67
C ALA A 286 28.19 7.37 -23.42
N ASP A 287 27.71 8.46 -22.82
CA ASP A 287 28.25 8.91 -21.53
C ASP A 287 27.79 7.99 -20.37
N PRO A 288 28.40 8.09 -19.17
CA PRO A 288 28.03 7.25 -18.03
C PRO A 288 26.55 7.34 -17.62
N GLU A 289 25.91 8.49 -17.77
CA GLU A 289 24.50 8.67 -17.44
C GLU A 289 23.60 7.96 -18.44
N GLN A 290 23.89 8.10 -19.75
CA GLN A 290 23.21 7.37 -20.82
C GLN A 290 23.34 5.86 -20.64
N ALA A 291 24.52 5.37 -20.26
CA ALA A 291 24.73 3.95 -19.98
C ALA A 291 23.89 3.47 -18.78
N LEU A 292 23.80 4.24 -17.68
CA LEU A 292 22.96 3.89 -16.53
C LEU A 292 21.46 3.92 -16.90
N ILE A 293 21.01 4.87 -17.72
CA ILE A 293 19.64 4.92 -18.23
C ILE A 293 19.34 3.67 -19.05
N TRP A 294 20.22 3.33 -19.99
CA TRP A 294 20.08 2.14 -20.83
C TRP A 294 20.00 0.86 -19.99
N VAL A 295 20.88 0.70 -18.99
CA VAL A 295 20.85 -0.48 -18.11
C VAL A 295 19.53 -0.55 -17.35
N THR A 296 19.10 0.56 -16.75
CA THR A 296 17.98 0.58 -15.80
C THR A 296 16.60 0.63 -16.44
N LYS A 297 16.46 1.24 -17.62
CA LYS A 297 15.18 1.45 -18.31
C LYS A 297 14.93 0.46 -19.45
N ASP A 298 15.99 0.03 -20.15
CA ASP A 298 15.86 -0.81 -21.35
C ASP A 298 16.33 -2.24 -21.08
N TYR A 299 17.59 -2.41 -20.64
CA TYR A 299 18.21 -3.72 -20.52
C TYR A 299 17.63 -4.58 -19.39
N LEU A 300 17.66 -4.10 -18.14
CA LEU A 300 17.29 -4.91 -16.98
C LEU A 300 15.82 -5.37 -17.01
N PRO A 301 14.83 -4.52 -17.39
CA PRO A 301 13.45 -4.97 -17.56
C PRO A 301 13.32 -6.10 -18.60
N PHE A 302 13.98 -5.95 -19.77
CA PHE A 302 13.98 -6.98 -20.80
C PHE A 302 14.69 -8.26 -20.36
N ARG A 303 15.86 -8.14 -19.72
CA ARG A 303 16.65 -9.27 -19.18
C ARG A 303 15.84 -10.08 -18.18
N ARG A 304 15.17 -9.42 -17.24
CA ARG A 304 14.29 -10.06 -16.26
C ARG A 304 13.15 -10.82 -16.94
N TRP A 305 12.48 -10.18 -17.90
CA TRP A 305 11.42 -10.84 -18.67
C TRP A 305 11.92 -12.09 -19.39
N GLU A 306 13.04 -11.98 -20.11
CA GLU A 306 13.62 -13.08 -20.88
C GLU A 306 13.99 -14.26 -19.96
N VAL A 307 14.62 -13.99 -18.82
CA VAL A 307 15.03 -15.02 -17.86
C VAL A 307 13.85 -15.74 -17.21
N ILE A 308 12.72 -15.07 -16.99
CA ILE A 308 11.55 -15.64 -16.31
C ILE A 308 10.62 -16.36 -17.29
N LYS A 309 10.41 -15.80 -18.49
CA LYS A 309 9.38 -16.28 -19.43
C LYS A 309 9.92 -17.19 -20.55
N GLN A 310 11.19 -17.10 -20.91
CA GLN A 310 11.76 -17.99 -21.93
C GLN A 310 12.32 -19.27 -21.30
N SER A 311 12.30 -20.36 -22.07
CA SER A 311 12.91 -21.62 -21.62
C SER A 311 14.42 -21.46 -21.44
N SER A 312 14.98 -22.15 -20.45
CA SER A 312 16.41 -22.16 -20.16
C SER A 312 17.29 -22.64 -21.32
N SER A 313 16.70 -23.26 -22.34
CA SER A 313 17.35 -23.80 -23.54
C SER A 313 17.42 -22.83 -24.72
N ALA A 314 16.66 -21.73 -24.71
CA ALA A 314 16.64 -20.77 -25.80
C ALA A 314 17.88 -19.82 -25.73
N PRO A 315 18.49 -19.46 -26.88
CA PRO A 315 19.53 -18.42 -26.90
C PRO A 315 18.96 -17.10 -26.37
N LYS A 316 19.57 -16.56 -25.32
CA LYS A 316 19.15 -15.31 -24.68
C LYS A 316 19.68 -14.12 -25.46
N ILE A 317 18.79 -13.32 -26.06
CA ILE A 317 19.14 -12.08 -26.76
C ILE A 317 19.81 -11.11 -25.78
N SER A 318 19.34 -11.05 -24.53
CA SER A 318 19.93 -10.18 -23.51
C SER A 318 21.39 -10.51 -23.19
N ASN A 319 21.87 -11.75 -23.43
CA ASN A 319 23.30 -12.04 -23.29
C ASN A 319 24.13 -11.36 -24.39
N GLN A 320 23.65 -11.37 -25.64
CA GLN A 320 24.33 -10.72 -26.77
C GLN A 320 24.32 -9.20 -26.61
N VAL A 321 23.21 -8.64 -26.15
CA VAL A 321 23.09 -7.21 -25.92
C VAL A 321 24.00 -6.76 -24.75
N ALA A 322 24.16 -7.57 -23.71
CA ALA A 322 25.09 -7.28 -22.60
C ALA A 322 26.55 -7.16 -23.05
N ASP A 323 26.99 -7.84 -24.12
CA ASP A 323 28.36 -7.70 -24.63
C ASP A 323 28.68 -6.24 -25.01
N SER A 324 27.69 -5.48 -25.51
CA SER A 324 27.87 -4.05 -25.81
C SER A 324 28.17 -3.23 -24.55
N PHE A 325 27.52 -3.54 -23.43
CA PHE A 325 27.81 -2.93 -22.12
C PHE A 325 29.18 -3.36 -21.59
N VAL A 326 29.56 -4.63 -21.74
CA VAL A 326 30.89 -5.11 -21.32
C VAL A 326 31.99 -4.36 -22.08
N LEU A 327 31.85 -4.18 -23.39
CA LEU A 327 32.79 -3.38 -24.18
C LEU A 327 32.81 -1.92 -23.73
N TRP A 328 31.64 -1.34 -23.47
CA TRP A 328 31.50 0.03 -23.01
C TRP A 328 32.18 0.25 -21.64
N ILE A 329 31.90 -0.59 -20.65
CA ILE A 329 32.44 -0.43 -19.29
C ILE A 329 33.97 -0.58 -19.27
N LEU A 330 34.54 -1.49 -20.08
CA LEU A 330 35.99 -1.64 -20.22
C LEU A 330 36.66 -0.38 -20.81
N ALA A 331 35.98 0.31 -21.71
CA ALA A 331 36.48 1.54 -22.30
C ALA A 331 36.40 2.73 -21.32
N HIS A 332 35.31 2.86 -20.56
CA HIS A 332 35.00 4.06 -19.78
C HIS A 332 35.42 3.98 -18.31
N TYR A 333 35.50 2.78 -17.71
CA TYR A 333 35.82 2.63 -16.29
C TYR A 333 37.13 3.31 -15.84
N PRO A 334 38.24 3.24 -16.59
CA PRO A 334 39.48 3.93 -16.20
C PRO A 334 39.32 5.45 -16.10
N GLN A 335 38.43 6.06 -16.89
CA GLN A 335 38.18 7.50 -16.83
C GLN A 335 37.37 7.86 -15.59
N MET A 336 36.35 7.05 -15.25
CA MET A 336 35.50 7.27 -14.06
C MET A 336 36.28 7.21 -12.73
N GLN A 337 37.44 6.53 -12.71
CA GLN A 337 38.33 6.48 -11.54
C GLN A 337 38.98 7.83 -11.20
N SER A 338 39.11 8.72 -12.19
CA SER A 338 39.78 10.02 -12.03
C SER A 338 38.84 11.12 -11.51
N GLU A 339 37.55 10.83 -11.42
CA GLU A 339 36.55 11.76 -10.90
C GLU A 339 36.68 11.93 -9.38
N SER A 340 36.33 13.11 -8.87
CA SER A 340 36.26 13.30 -7.41
C SER A 340 35.23 12.36 -6.79
N VAL A 341 35.52 11.78 -5.62
CA VAL A 341 34.63 10.84 -4.93
C VAL A 341 33.17 11.31 -4.86
N LYS A 342 32.94 12.61 -4.59
CA LYS A 342 31.60 13.18 -4.47
C LYS A 342 30.75 13.11 -5.75
N ASN A 343 31.40 13.25 -6.91
CA ASN A 343 30.71 13.33 -8.21
C ASN A 343 30.83 12.04 -9.02
N SER A 344 31.52 11.02 -8.48
CA SER A 344 31.79 9.81 -9.22
C SER A 344 30.53 8.99 -9.48
N TYR A 345 30.44 8.42 -10.68
CA TYR A 345 29.44 7.40 -11.02
C TYR A 345 29.70 6.05 -10.34
N LEU A 346 30.88 5.86 -9.72
CA LEU A 346 31.23 4.67 -8.96
C LEU A 346 30.56 4.66 -7.58
N ASN A 347 30.23 3.46 -7.09
CA ASN A 347 29.50 3.29 -5.83
C ASN A 347 30.30 3.72 -4.58
N TYR A 348 31.62 3.90 -4.67
CA TYR A 348 32.39 4.48 -3.55
C TYR A 348 31.93 5.88 -3.13
N SER A 349 31.15 6.57 -3.98
CA SER A 349 30.64 7.92 -3.73
C SER A 349 29.59 7.93 -2.62
N VAL A 350 28.97 6.78 -2.34
CA VAL A 350 27.90 6.61 -1.36
C VAL A 350 28.37 6.93 0.05
N ALA A 351 29.57 6.53 0.46
CA ALA A 351 30.07 6.86 1.79
C ALA A 351 30.22 8.38 1.99
N SER A 352 30.63 9.12 0.96
CA SER A 352 30.65 10.59 0.98
C SER A 352 29.22 11.17 1.11
N GLN A 353 28.24 10.62 0.38
CA GLN A 353 26.83 11.01 0.53
C GLN A 353 26.33 10.77 1.96
N VAL A 354 26.63 9.61 2.54
CA VAL A 354 26.27 9.25 3.92
C VAL A 354 26.93 10.20 4.92
N GLN A 355 28.22 10.49 4.78
CA GLN A 355 28.93 11.45 5.64
C GLN A 355 28.31 12.86 5.58
N ASN A 356 27.90 13.32 4.38
CA ASN A 356 27.22 14.60 4.23
C ASN A 356 25.84 14.60 4.92
N LEU A 357 25.05 13.53 4.79
CA LEU A 357 23.77 13.40 5.50
C LEU A 357 23.96 13.39 7.02
N CYS A 358 25.03 12.74 7.49
CA CYS A 358 25.44 12.70 8.89
C CYS A 358 25.83 14.07 9.46
N GLN A 359 25.98 15.14 8.66
CA GLN A 359 26.22 16.49 9.20
C GLN A 359 24.95 17.08 9.82
N GLY A 360 23.78 16.78 9.25
CA GLY A 360 22.49 17.31 9.69
C GLY A 360 21.63 16.33 10.48
N ASN A 361 21.76 15.02 10.26
CA ASN A 361 20.82 14.03 10.80
C ASN A 361 21.54 12.76 11.27
N PRO A 362 20.96 11.98 12.21
CA PRO A 362 21.37 10.60 12.41
C PRO A 362 21.01 9.75 11.17
N VAL A 363 21.89 8.82 10.80
CA VAL A 363 21.75 7.99 9.61
C VAL A 363 21.88 6.51 9.99
N LEU A 364 20.91 5.72 9.56
CA LEU A 364 21.02 4.27 9.42
C LEU A 364 21.42 3.97 7.97
N TRP A 365 22.67 3.57 7.76
CA TRP A 365 23.15 3.11 6.47
C TRP A 365 23.03 1.59 6.38
N VAL A 366 22.12 1.12 5.55
CA VAL A 366 21.89 -0.29 5.26
C VAL A 366 22.66 -0.67 4.00
N VAL A 367 23.72 -1.43 4.16
CA VAL A 367 24.51 -1.99 3.06
C VAL A 367 24.09 -3.45 2.88
N VAL A 368 23.43 -3.75 1.77
CA VAL A 368 22.94 -5.10 1.47
C VAL A 368 23.89 -5.74 0.46
N ASP A 369 24.58 -6.80 0.88
CA ASP A 369 25.49 -7.59 0.03
C ASP A 369 24.71 -8.20 -1.14
N GLY A 370 25.15 -7.95 -2.37
CA GLY A 370 24.52 -8.47 -3.58
C GLY A 370 23.21 -7.79 -4.00
N LEU A 371 22.91 -6.58 -3.47
CA LEU A 371 21.71 -5.83 -3.85
C LEU A 371 21.89 -5.09 -5.19
N GLY A 372 21.49 -5.76 -6.27
CA GLY A 372 21.41 -5.17 -7.61
C GLY A 372 20.25 -4.18 -7.77
N TRP A 373 20.23 -3.44 -8.89
CA TRP A 373 19.22 -2.42 -9.17
C TRP A 373 17.76 -2.90 -9.04
N LEU A 374 17.41 -4.05 -9.62
CA LEU A 374 16.02 -4.55 -9.60
C LEU A 374 15.58 -4.99 -8.20
N ASP A 375 16.49 -5.58 -7.42
CA ASP A 375 16.21 -5.99 -6.04
C ASP A 375 16.07 -4.78 -5.11
N HIS A 376 16.82 -3.71 -5.39
CA HIS A 376 16.68 -2.45 -4.67
C HIS A 376 15.32 -1.79 -4.91
N LEU A 377 14.85 -1.76 -6.17
CA LEU A 377 13.49 -1.28 -6.46
C LEU A 377 12.41 -2.08 -5.72
N GLU A 378 12.60 -3.40 -5.61
CA GLU A 378 11.67 -4.25 -4.87
C GLU A 378 11.70 -4.02 -3.37
N LEU A 379 12.89 -3.90 -2.79
CA LEU A 379 13.06 -3.54 -1.38
C LEU A 379 12.44 -2.17 -1.07
N LEU A 380 12.65 -1.17 -1.93
CA LEU A 380 12.01 0.13 -1.79
C LEU A 380 10.49 0.02 -1.80
N SER A 381 9.94 -0.76 -2.74
CA SER A 381 8.50 -0.93 -2.79
C SER A 381 7.95 -1.57 -1.52
N LEU A 382 8.65 -2.54 -0.91
CA LEU A 382 8.23 -3.16 0.34
C LEU A 382 8.21 -2.14 1.49
N LEU A 383 9.24 -1.30 1.58
CA LEU A 383 9.39 -0.29 2.64
C LEU A 383 8.36 0.83 2.54
N THR A 384 7.94 1.21 1.33
CA THR A 384 7.03 2.35 1.13
C THR A 384 5.56 1.95 1.03
N ASN A 385 5.24 0.66 0.88
CA ASN A 385 3.87 0.22 0.56
C ASN A 385 2.86 0.55 1.65
N ASP A 386 3.27 0.45 2.91
CA ASP A 386 2.40 0.65 4.08
C ASP A 386 2.42 2.10 4.58
N GLY A 387 3.04 3.01 3.83
CA GLY A 387 3.14 4.43 4.16
C GLY A 387 4.05 4.76 5.36
N GLN A 388 4.74 3.78 5.94
CA GLN A 388 5.62 3.98 7.10
C GLN A 388 6.94 4.68 6.77
N LEU A 389 7.40 4.55 5.52
CA LEU A 389 8.58 5.22 5.00
C LEU A 389 8.23 5.92 3.69
N SER A 390 8.86 7.06 3.47
CA SER A 390 8.81 7.84 2.24
C SER A 390 10.22 8.01 1.66
N ILE A 391 10.31 8.00 0.34
CA ILE A 391 11.55 8.30 -0.40
C ILE A 391 11.84 9.80 -0.27
N GLU A 392 12.99 10.16 0.29
CA GLU A 392 13.48 11.54 0.40
C GLU A 392 14.13 12.00 -0.92
N THR A 393 14.94 11.12 -1.52
CA THR A 393 15.61 11.35 -2.80
C THR A 393 15.37 10.18 -3.75
N ALA A 394 15.17 10.46 -5.03
CA ALA A 394 15.02 9.42 -6.05
C ALA A 394 16.17 8.41 -5.97
N ILE A 395 15.87 7.14 -6.27
CA ILE A 395 16.91 6.11 -6.36
C ILE A 395 17.89 6.49 -7.47
N THR A 396 19.17 6.53 -7.15
CA THR A 396 20.23 6.88 -8.10
C THR A 396 21.06 5.65 -8.43
N PRO A 397 21.23 5.30 -9.73
CA PRO A 397 22.07 4.18 -10.11
C PRO A 397 23.56 4.54 -9.99
N ARG A 398 24.38 3.54 -9.67
CA ARG A 398 25.85 3.62 -9.58
C ARG A 398 26.48 2.39 -10.20
N PHE A 399 27.68 2.55 -10.75
CA PHE A 399 28.51 1.41 -11.13
C PHE A 399 29.27 0.90 -9.91
N SER A 400 29.19 -0.40 -9.65
CA SER A 400 30.02 -1.08 -8.67
C SER A 400 31.49 -1.00 -9.07
N ILE A 401 32.39 -1.02 -8.09
CA ILE A 401 33.82 -1.20 -8.37
C ILE A 401 34.06 -2.57 -8.99
N LEU A 402 34.91 -2.58 -10.01
CA LEU A 402 35.30 -3.79 -10.71
C LEU A 402 36.53 -4.41 -10.05
N PRO A 403 36.66 -5.75 -10.02
CA PRO A 403 35.60 -6.71 -10.31
C PRO A 403 34.47 -6.63 -9.26
N THR A 404 33.25 -7.01 -9.64
CA THR A 404 32.02 -6.93 -8.81
C THR A 404 31.97 -7.99 -7.70
N LYS A 405 33.02 -8.01 -6.88
CA LYS A 405 33.24 -8.97 -5.82
C LYS A 405 33.35 -8.21 -4.51
N THR A 406 32.66 -8.70 -3.48
CA THR A 406 32.50 -8.07 -2.17
C THR A 406 33.81 -7.48 -1.62
N GLU A 407 34.93 -8.21 -1.65
CA GLU A 407 36.21 -7.73 -1.12
C GLU A 407 36.82 -6.52 -1.84
N TYR A 408 36.44 -6.26 -3.10
CA TYR A 408 36.84 -5.08 -3.87
C TYR A 408 35.77 -3.99 -3.78
N ALA A 409 34.52 -4.37 -4.11
CA ALA A 409 33.40 -3.45 -4.20
C ALA A 409 33.01 -2.84 -2.85
N LYS A 410 32.80 -3.68 -1.83
CA LYS A 410 32.40 -3.22 -0.50
C LYS A 410 33.55 -2.54 0.25
N TRP A 411 34.79 -2.98 0.03
CA TRP A 411 35.95 -2.27 0.59
C TRP A 411 36.01 -0.84 0.08
N SER A 412 35.88 -0.66 -1.24
CA SER A 412 35.93 0.67 -1.86
C SER A 412 34.73 1.53 -1.48
N LEU A 413 33.54 0.93 -1.38
CA LEU A 413 32.32 1.56 -0.87
C LEU A 413 32.57 2.26 0.47
N TYR A 414 33.26 1.59 1.39
CA TYR A 414 33.56 2.14 2.71
C TYR A 414 34.79 3.06 2.73
N ALA A 415 35.86 2.67 2.05
CA ALA A 415 37.14 3.37 2.09
C ALA A 415 37.12 4.69 1.31
N GLN A 416 36.20 4.85 0.35
CA GLN A 416 36.21 5.94 -0.64
C GLN A 416 37.50 5.97 -1.47
N LEU A 417 38.10 4.79 -1.68
CA LEU A 417 39.37 4.58 -2.36
C LEU A 417 39.25 3.38 -3.30
N LEU A 418 40.12 3.32 -4.31
CA LEU A 418 40.22 2.17 -5.21
C LEU A 418 41.06 1.04 -4.60
N PRO A 419 40.86 -0.22 -5.02
CA PRO A 419 41.64 -1.36 -4.53
C PRO A 419 43.16 -1.31 -4.79
N SER A 420 43.64 -0.44 -5.68
CA SER A 420 45.08 -0.18 -5.88
C SER A 420 45.72 0.58 -4.73
N ASP A 421 44.94 1.16 -3.80
CA ASP A 421 45.48 1.84 -2.63
C ASP A 421 46.26 0.87 -1.74
N SER A 422 47.41 1.32 -1.24
CA SER A 422 48.29 0.51 -0.39
C SER A 422 47.65 -0.01 0.91
N ALA A 423 46.56 0.61 1.36
CA ALA A 423 45.80 0.18 2.52
C ALA A 423 44.72 -0.88 2.19
N TRP A 424 44.58 -1.27 0.92
CA TRP A 424 43.63 -2.31 0.53
C TRP A 424 44.00 -3.65 1.15
N VAL A 425 42.98 -4.30 1.69
CA VAL A 425 43.02 -5.67 2.20
C VAL A 425 41.69 -6.32 1.87
N ALA A 426 41.67 -7.66 1.73
CA ALA A 426 40.46 -8.43 1.48
C ALA A 426 39.55 -8.55 2.73
N ASN A 427 39.21 -7.40 3.33
CA ASN A 427 38.34 -7.27 4.50
C ASN A 427 37.66 -5.89 4.50
N ALA A 428 36.42 -5.83 4.02
CA ALA A 428 35.63 -4.60 3.97
C ALA A 428 35.41 -3.97 5.37
N GLY A 429 35.45 -4.76 6.44
CA GLY A 429 35.32 -4.23 7.81
C GLY A 429 36.47 -3.30 8.20
N GLN A 430 37.67 -3.52 7.68
CA GLN A 430 38.81 -2.63 7.93
C GLN A 430 38.70 -1.32 7.14
N ALA A 431 38.02 -1.34 5.98
CA ALA A 431 37.73 -0.12 5.23
C ALA A 431 36.77 0.82 5.96
N PHE A 432 35.76 0.30 6.66
CA PHE A 432 34.79 1.13 7.39
C PHE A 432 35.46 2.05 8.43
N VAL A 433 36.57 1.61 9.03
CA VAL A 433 37.33 2.42 9.99
C VAL A 433 37.80 3.75 9.37
N LYS A 434 38.06 3.78 8.04
CA LYS A 434 38.48 4.99 7.31
C LYS A 434 37.39 6.05 7.19
N ILE A 435 36.11 5.69 7.35
CA ILE A 435 35.00 6.68 7.38
C ILE A 435 35.16 7.62 8.58
N GLY A 436 35.83 7.18 9.64
CA GLY A 436 36.15 7.99 10.81
C GLY A 436 34.95 8.39 11.67
N MET A 437 33.75 7.85 11.39
CA MET A 437 32.55 8.12 12.16
C MET A 437 31.59 6.93 12.19
N GLY A 438 30.84 6.82 13.28
CA GLY A 438 29.81 5.79 13.44
C GLY A 438 30.34 4.42 13.81
N LYS A 439 29.48 3.42 13.63
CA LYS A 439 29.80 2.01 13.90
C LYS A 439 29.13 1.08 12.88
N ARG A 440 29.88 0.08 12.45
CA ARG A 440 29.42 -1.03 11.61
C ARG A 440 28.93 -2.20 12.47
N TYR A 441 27.82 -2.79 12.06
CA TYR A 441 27.14 -3.93 12.66
C TYR A 441 26.87 -4.96 11.56
N THR A 442 27.28 -6.20 11.77
CA THR A 442 26.91 -7.33 10.92
C THR A 442 25.64 -8.01 11.44
N ASP A 443 25.06 -8.94 10.68
CA ASP A 443 23.83 -9.66 11.05
C ASP A 443 23.92 -10.38 12.43
N GLU A 444 25.12 -10.79 12.86
CA GLU A 444 25.36 -11.38 14.18
C GLU A 444 25.32 -10.36 15.33
N GLN A 445 25.19 -9.07 15.01
CA GLN A 445 25.28 -7.95 15.94
C GLN A 445 23.99 -7.13 16.01
N ASP A 446 22.88 -7.65 15.49
CA ASP A 446 21.56 -7.01 15.47
C ASP A 446 21.15 -6.47 16.85
N GLU A 447 21.28 -7.27 17.92
CA GLU A 447 20.95 -6.80 19.28
C GLU A 447 21.80 -5.59 19.72
N LYS A 448 23.06 -5.55 19.30
CA LYS A 448 23.97 -4.43 19.58
C LYS A 448 23.58 -3.20 18.76
N LEU A 449 23.15 -3.37 17.51
CA LEU A 449 22.61 -2.30 16.67
C LEU A 449 21.34 -1.71 17.31
N TYR A 450 20.37 -2.54 17.68
CA TYR A 450 19.12 -2.10 18.32
C TYR A 450 19.36 -1.36 19.64
N LYS A 451 20.29 -1.86 20.46
CA LYS A 451 20.70 -1.18 21.69
C LYS A 451 21.36 0.18 21.42
N ALA A 452 22.16 0.28 20.37
CA ALA A 452 22.85 1.51 19.99
C ALA A 452 21.90 2.57 19.41
N LEU A 453 20.89 2.13 18.63
CA LEU A 453 19.81 2.98 18.12
C LEU A 453 18.96 3.54 19.27
N ARG A 454 18.48 2.68 20.19
CA ARG A 454 17.72 3.10 21.38
C ARG A 454 18.45 4.13 22.23
N LYS A 455 19.77 3.97 22.37
CA LYS A 455 20.63 4.84 23.18
C LYS A 455 21.20 6.05 22.43
N LYS A 456 20.90 6.21 21.13
CA LYS A 456 21.45 7.28 20.27
C LYS A 456 22.99 7.40 20.36
N THR A 457 23.71 6.28 20.43
CA THR A 457 25.18 6.27 20.70
C THR A 457 26.04 6.85 19.57
N HIS A 458 25.53 6.91 18.34
CA HIS A 458 26.28 7.33 17.16
C HIS A 458 25.43 8.23 16.26
N ARG A 459 26.08 8.98 15.37
CA ARG A 459 25.40 9.65 14.25
C ARG A 459 25.23 8.74 13.05
N LEU A 460 26.14 7.79 12.84
CA LEU A 460 26.10 6.81 11.76
C LEU A 460 26.02 5.40 12.33
N TYR A 461 24.98 4.68 11.94
CA TYR A 461 24.79 3.25 12.20
C TYR A 461 24.85 2.54 10.86
N CYS A 462 25.89 1.73 10.62
CA CYS A 462 26.00 0.95 9.41
C CYS A 462 25.58 -0.49 9.68
N TRP A 463 24.42 -0.90 9.15
CA TRP A 463 24.00 -2.29 9.13
C TRP A 463 24.48 -2.93 7.83
N ASP A 464 25.48 -3.80 7.92
CA ASP A 464 26.07 -4.53 6.81
C ASP A 464 25.53 -5.96 6.81
N THR A 465 24.55 -6.21 5.94
CA THR A 465 23.81 -7.46 5.91
C THR A 465 24.20 -8.31 4.70
N GLN A 466 24.33 -9.62 4.93
CA GLN A 466 24.63 -10.62 3.91
C GLN A 466 23.40 -11.47 3.56
N MET A 467 22.23 -11.11 4.08
CA MET A 467 21.00 -11.89 3.96
C MET A 467 20.62 -12.20 2.51
N LEU A 468 20.83 -11.27 1.57
CA LEU A 468 20.48 -11.47 0.16
C LEU A 468 21.51 -12.36 -0.56
N ASP A 469 22.78 -11.96 -0.58
CA ASP A 469 23.86 -12.73 -1.22
C ASP A 469 23.96 -14.17 -0.69
N SER A 470 23.79 -14.37 0.63
CA SER A 470 23.81 -15.71 1.24
C SER A 470 22.74 -16.63 0.67
N VAL A 471 21.57 -16.09 0.30
CA VAL A 471 20.51 -16.87 -0.33
C VAL A 471 20.94 -17.26 -1.74
N TYR A 472 21.46 -16.33 -2.56
CA TYR A 472 21.98 -16.62 -3.90
C TYR A 472 23.05 -17.73 -3.88
N GLN A 473 23.97 -17.70 -2.92
CA GLN A 473 25.02 -18.72 -2.80
C GLN A 473 24.50 -20.11 -2.42
N GLN A 474 23.30 -20.23 -1.86
CA GLN A 474 22.74 -21.51 -1.41
C GLN A 474 21.81 -22.16 -2.43
N GLN A 475 21.48 -21.45 -3.51
CA GLN A 475 20.47 -21.89 -4.46
C GLN A 475 20.89 -23.06 -5.35
N LYS A 476 19.89 -23.90 -5.64
CA LYS A 476 20.01 -25.03 -6.59
C LYS A 476 19.03 -24.93 -7.75
N ASP A 477 17.92 -24.24 -7.55
CA ASP A 477 16.87 -24.05 -8.54
C ASP A 477 16.51 -22.56 -8.65
N TRP A 478 16.65 -22.02 -9.85
CA TRP A 478 16.40 -20.60 -10.12
C TRP A 478 14.92 -20.24 -9.98
N GLN A 479 14.01 -21.15 -10.34
CA GLN A 479 12.57 -20.86 -10.30
C GLN A 479 12.08 -20.76 -8.85
N SER A 480 12.42 -21.74 -8.01
CA SER A 480 12.10 -21.73 -6.57
C SER A 480 12.73 -20.52 -5.86
N PHE A 481 13.99 -20.22 -6.17
CA PHE A 481 14.68 -19.04 -5.63
C PHE A 481 13.89 -17.75 -5.90
N TYR A 482 13.53 -17.54 -7.17
CA TYR A 482 12.92 -16.30 -7.60
C TYR A 482 11.51 -16.11 -7.02
N GLN A 483 10.75 -17.21 -6.88
CA GLN A 483 9.37 -17.18 -6.39
C GLN A 483 9.26 -17.17 -4.87
N LEU A 484 10.22 -17.76 -4.14
CA LEU A 484 10.09 -17.99 -2.69
C LEU A 484 11.22 -17.33 -1.90
N ASP A 485 12.47 -17.76 -2.11
CA ASP A 485 13.57 -17.41 -1.21
C ASP A 485 14.01 -15.94 -1.34
N ARG A 486 14.05 -15.42 -2.57
CA ARG A 486 14.38 -14.02 -2.84
C ARG A 486 13.35 -13.06 -2.24
N PRO A 487 12.03 -13.19 -2.53
CA PRO A 487 11.01 -12.35 -1.89
C PRO A 487 11.05 -12.43 -0.36
N HIS A 488 11.24 -13.63 0.21
CA HIS A 488 11.36 -13.79 1.66
C HIS A 488 12.56 -13.01 2.21
N SER A 489 13.74 -13.12 1.59
CA SER A 489 14.94 -12.39 2.03
C SER A 489 14.72 -10.88 2.00
N LEU A 490 14.15 -10.34 0.92
CA LEU A 490 13.85 -8.91 0.80
C LEU A 490 12.81 -8.44 1.83
N GLN A 491 11.75 -9.22 2.08
CA GLN A 491 10.77 -8.96 3.14
C GLN A 491 11.42 -8.99 4.54
N GLY A 492 12.33 -9.93 4.77
CA GLY A 492 13.10 -10.03 6.01
C GLY A 492 13.97 -8.80 6.25
N ILE A 493 14.64 -8.31 5.20
CA ILE A 493 15.42 -7.07 5.25
C ILE A 493 14.49 -5.89 5.54
N ALA A 494 13.38 -5.75 4.81
CA ALA A 494 12.42 -4.65 5.01
C ALA A 494 11.91 -4.59 6.47
N LYS A 495 11.44 -5.72 7.02
CA LYS A 495 10.99 -5.82 8.41
C LYS A 495 12.06 -5.43 9.43
N ARG A 496 13.33 -5.75 9.17
CA ARG A 496 14.44 -5.36 10.06
C ARG A 496 14.76 -3.87 9.97
N ILE A 497 14.63 -3.26 8.79
CA ILE A 497 14.74 -1.80 8.62
C ILE A 497 13.63 -1.12 9.43
N ASP A 498 12.38 -1.57 9.29
CA ASP A 498 11.25 -1.03 10.06
C ASP A 498 11.45 -1.19 11.56
N TYR A 499 11.95 -2.35 11.99
CA TYR A 499 12.28 -2.58 13.39
C TYR A 499 13.37 -1.63 13.87
N CYS A 500 14.44 -1.39 13.10
CA CYS A 500 15.47 -0.40 13.42
C CYS A 500 14.90 1.01 13.57
N LEU A 501 13.98 1.41 12.69
CA LEU A 501 13.28 2.69 12.76
C LEU A 501 12.50 2.81 14.07
N GLN A 502 11.76 1.78 14.46
CA GLN A 502 11.01 1.72 15.73
C GLN A 502 11.93 1.74 16.96
N GLN A 503 13.16 1.25 16.84
CA GLN A 503 14.13 1.30 17.94
C GLN A 503 14.74 2.69 18.16
N TYR A 504 14.62 3.63 17.21
CA TYR A 504 15.19 4.97 17.36
C TYR A 504 14.17 5.92 17.99
N PRO A 505 14.44 6.54 19.16
CA PRO A 505 13.42 7.31 19.90
C PRO A 505 12.83 8.53 19.17
N ASP A 506 13.47 8.98 18.09
CA ASP A 506 13.04 10.11 17.25
C ASP A 506 13.08 9.69 15.78
N ALA A 507 12.18 8.77 15.43
CA ALA A 507 12.18 8.10 14.13
C ALA A 507 12.05 9.07 12.94
N ASP A 508 11.45 10.24 13.14
CA ASP A 508 11.30 11.26 12.09
C ASP A 508 12.61 11.98 11.76
N ALA A 509 13.59 12.00 12.69
CA ALA A 509 14.93 12.53 12.46
C ALA A 509 15.90 11.52 11.84
N LEU A 510 15.58 10.22 11.89
CA LEU A 510 16.45 9.16 11.35
C LEU A 510 16.32 9.08 9.83
N ARG A 511 17.43 9.31 9.13
CA ARG A 511 17.54 9.03 7.70
C ARG A 511 17.99 7.58 7.48
N ILE A 512 17.39 6.92 6.51
CA ILE A 512 17.76 5.56 6.12
C ILE A 512 18.39 5.63 4.74
N VAL A 513 19.66 5.25 4.62
CA VAL A 513 20.36 5.13 3.34
C VAL A 513 20.46 3.65 3.00
N ILE A 514 19.99 3.24 1.83
CA ILE A 514 20.11 1.85 1.35
C ILE A 514 21.04 1.84 0.15
N ALA A 515 22.03 0.95 0.14
CA ALA A 515 22.95 0.77 -0.98
C ALA A 515 23.37 -0.70 -1.16
N GLY A 516 23.63 -1.08 -2.40
CA GLY A 516 24.31 -2.31 -2.76
C GLY A 516 25.80 -2.10 -3.02
N ASP A 517 26.61 -3.12 -2.74
CA ASP A 517 28.01 -3.15 -3.15
C ASP A 517 28.17 -3.68 -4.57
N HIS A 518 27.45 -4.74 -4.94
CA HIS A 518 27.30 -5.27 -6.29
C HIS A 518 25.91 -5.91 -6.47
N GLY A 519 25.57 -6.29 -7.71
CA GLY A 519 24.42 -7.12 -8.02
C GLY A 519 24.78 -8.60 -8.22
N GLN A 520 23.91 -9.34 -8.93
CA GLN A 520 24.05 -10.78 -9.16
C GLN A 520 23.54 -11.14 -10.56
N ILE A 521 24.18 -12.13 -11.21
CA ILE A 521 23.68 -12.68 -12.47
C ILE A 521 22.26 -13.24 -12.31
N MET A 522 21.35 -12.77 -13.16
CA MET A 522 20.01 -13.35 -13.28
C MET A 522 20.01 -14.62 -14.13
N GLY A 523 19.37 -15.67 -13.62
CA GLY A 523 19.15 -16.94 -14.31
C GLY A 523 20.28 -17.94 -14.15
N THR A 524 20.14 -19.06 -14.86
CA THR A 524 21.20 -20.08 -14.91
C THR A 524 22.33 -19.62 -15.84
N GLY A 525 23.57 -19.76 -15.36
CA GLY A 525 24.80 -19.53 -16.13
C GLY A 525 25.45 -20.84 -16.58
N GLU A 526 26.14 -20.80 -17.71
CA GLU A 526 26.95 -21.92 -18.18
C GLU A 526 28.12 -22.18 -17.23
N LYS A 527 28.39 -23.44 -16.90
CA LYS A 527 29.51 -23.80 -16.04
C LYS A 527 30.79 -23.89 -16.85
N ILE A 528 31.73 -23.00 -16.55
CA ILE A 528 33.09 -23.06 -17.07
C ILE A 528 33.89 -24.00 -16.17
N THR A 529 34.12 -25.22 -16.67
CA THR A 529 34.73 -26.33 -15.92
C THR A 529 36.25 -26.27 -15.84
N HIS A 530 36.89 -25.54 -16.74
CA HIS A 530 38.34 -25.43 -16.85
C HIS A 530 38.75 -23.97 -16.79
N CYS A 531 39.25 -23.54 -15.62
CA CYS A 531 39.94 -22.27 -15.45
C CYS A 531 41.38 -22.42 -15.97
N PRO A 532 41.93 -21.42 -16.68
CA PRO A 532 43.34 -21.44 -17.09
C PRO A 532 44.28 -21.68 -15.90
N PRO A 533 45.31 -22.54 -16.03
CA PRO A 533 46.16 -22.98 -14.92
C PRO A 533 46.98 -21.85 -14.28
N GLU A 534 47.23 -20.77 -15.02
CA GLU A 534 47.92 -19.57 -14.57
C GLU A 534 47.05 -18.64 -13.70
N CYS A 535 45.75 -18.93 -13.60
CA CYS A 535 44.78 -18.10 -12.89
C CYS A 535 44.17 -18.84 -11.68
N GLN A 536 43.94 -18.12 -10.58
CA GLN A 536 43.26 -18.65 -9.41
C GLN A 536 41.76 -18.28 -9.43
N PRO A 537 40.84 -19.25 -9.66
CA PRO A 537 39.42 -18.95 -9.82
C PRO A 537 38.74 -18.53 -8.51
N GLN A 538 37.88 -17.51 -8.61
CA GLN A 538 37.12 -16.93 -7.50
C GLN A 538 35.73 -16.43 -7.97
N GLY A 539 34.81 -17.34 -8.29
CA GLY A 539 33.46 -16.99 -8.75
C GLY A 539 33.41 -16.71 -10.25
N ARG A 540 33.08 -15.48 -10.67
CA ARG A 540 33.12 -15.07 -12.10
C ARG A 540 34.42 -14.37 -12.51
N MET A 541 35.39 -14.32 -11.61
CA MET A 541 36.75 -13.83 -11.88
C MET A 541 37.80 -14.86 -11.49
N ALA A 542 39.02 -14.65 -11.94
CA ALA A 542 40.21 -15.36 -11.51
C ALA A 542 41.37 -14.37 -11.34
N ILE A 543 42.15 -14.54 -10.27
CA ILE A 543 43.36 -13.74 -10.04
C ILE A 543 44.44 -14.19 -11.02
N GLY A 544 45.04 -13.25 -11.74
CA GLY A 544 46.02 -13.51 -12.80
C GLY A 544 45.54 -13.05 -14.18
N LYS A 545 46.43 -13.21 -15.16
CA LYS A 545 46.18 -12.93 -16.59
C LYS A 545 46.03 -14.23 -17.36
N THR A 546 45.16 -14.23 -18.36
CA THR A 546 45.03 -15.33 -19.32
C THR A 546 44.73 -14.78 -20.71
N ASP A 547 45.13 -15.53 -21.74
CA ASP A 547 44.80 -15.26 -23.14
C ASP A 547 43.54 -16.03 -23.59
N ASP A 548 42.88 -16.75 -22.68
CA ASP A 548 41.65 -17.46 -22.97
C ASP A 548 40.54 -16.49 -23.42
N PRO A 549 39.98 -16.64 -24.63
CA PRO A 549 39.01 -15.69 -25.20
C PRO A 549 37.68 -15.63 -24.46
N ARG A 550 37.43 -16.56 -23.52
CA ARG A 550 36.26 -16.55 -22.64
C ARG A 550 36.39 -15.51 -21.52
N PHE A 551 37.58 -14.95 -21.33
CA PHE A 551 37.89 -13.97 -20.28
C PHE A 551 38.27 -12.61 -20.86
N VAL A 552 38.13 -11.59 -20.02
CA VAL A 552 38.67 -10.26 -20.23
C VAL A 552 39.61 -9.94 -19.08
N VAL A 553 40.80 -9.44 -19.39
CA VAL A 553 41.79 -9.05 -18.38
C VAL A 553 41.58 -7.60 -17.94
N LEU A 554 41.29 -7.42 -16.65
CA LEU A 554 41.39 -6.15 -15.95
C LEU A 554 42.83 -5.98 -15.47
N ALA A 555 43.63 -5.23 -16.23
CA ALA A 555 45.01 -4.90 -15.85
C ALA A 555 45.05 -4.01 -14.61
N SER A 556 45.91 -4.36 -13.65
CA SER A 556 46.00 -3.73 -12.33
C SER A 556 46.17 -2.22 -12.36
N ASP A 557 47.11 -1.76 -13.18
CA ASP A 557 47.44 -0.35 -13.40
C ASP A 557 46.28 0.45 -14.01
N ARG A 558 45.54 -0.14 -14.96
CA ARG A 558 44.46 0.51 -15.69
C ARG A 558 43.13 0.50 -14.93
N TYR A 559 42.87 -0.55 -14.14
CA TYR A 559 41.58 -0.75 -13.48
C TYR A 559 41.63 -0.50 -11.97
N GLY A 560 42.74 0.04 -11.44
CA GLY A 560 42.86 0.39 -10.04
C GLY A 560 42.80 -0.83 -9.12
N LEU A 561 43.48 -1.92 -9.49
CA LEU A 561 43.48 -3.18 -8.75
C LEU A 561 44.84 -3.49 -8.13
N PRO A 562 44.90 -4.28 -7.05
CA PRO A 562 46.16 -4.70 -6.42
C PRO A 562 46.95 -5.71 -7.28
N HIS A 563 46.28 -6.38 -8.22
CA HIS A 563 46.86 -7.35 -9.15
C HIS A 563 45.94 -7.50 -10.36
N ASP A 564 46.45 -8.11 -11.43
CA ASP A 564 45.64 -8.35 -12.62
C ASP A 564 44.54 -9.38 -12.34
N VAL A 565 43.36 -9.14 -12.88
CA VAL A 565 42.19 -10.01 -12.70
C VAL A 565 41.60 -10.37 -14.05
N SER A 566 41.44 -11.66 -14.31
CA SER A 566 40.73 -12.17 -15.49
C SER A 566 39.27 -12.43 -15.16
N VAL A 567 38.36 -11.75 -15.82
CA VAL A 567 36.91 -11.81 -15.58
C VAL A 567 36.22 -12.54 -16.72
N VAL A 568 35.25 -13.41 -16.41
CA VAL A 568 34.47 -14.09 -17.45
C VAL A 568 33.70 -13.07 -18.28
N LYS A 569 33.86 -13.10 -19.61
CA LYS A 569 33.24 -12.12 -20.53
C LYS A 569 31.71 -12.24 -20.54
N GLY A 570 31.20 -13.47 -20.54
CA GLY A 570 29.77 -13.79 -20.66
C GLY A 570 29.06 -14.06 -19.32
N SER A 571 27.85 -14.61 -19.39
CA SER A 571 27.06 -15.03 -18.20
C SER A 571 27.54 -16.37 -17.58
N GLY A 572 28.76 -16.83 -17.92
CA GLY A 572 29.32 -18.09 -17.45
C GLY A 572 29.91 -18.02 -16.04
N ILE A 573 29.92 -19.13 -15.31
CA ILE A 573 30.39 -19.18 -13.90
C ILE A 573 31.54 -20.17 -13.80
N LEU A 574 32.65 -19.79 -13.16
CA LEU A 574 33.76 -20.71 -12.92
C LEU A 574 33.36 -21.70 -11.81
N SER A 575 33.53 -22.98 -12.07
CA SER A 575 33.38 -23.98 -11.01
C SER A 575 34.57 -23.88 -10.05
N SER A 576 34.40 -23.26 -8.88
CA SER A 576 35.37 -23.42 -7.80
C SER A 576 35.22 -24.82 -7.20
N LEU A 577 36.06 -25.78 -7.64
CA LEU A 577 36.25 -27.03 -6.91
C LEU A 577 37.01 -26.73 -5.62
N SER A 578 36.30 -26.31 -4.57
CA SER A 578 36.86 -26.36 -3.21
C SER A 578 36.98 -27.84 -2.82
N TYR A 579 38.20 -28.38 -2.88
CA TYR A 579 38.50 -29.76 -2.45
C TYR A 579 38.22 -30.03 -0.96
N LYS A 580 37.96 -28.99 -0.15
CA LYS A 580 37.75 -29.14 1.30
C LYS A 580 36.31 -29.35 1.74
N ASN A 581 35.30 -29.17 0.89
CA ASN A 581 33.91 -29.51 1.24
C ASN A 581 33.11 -29.89 -0.01
N LYS A 582 32.52 -31.08 0.01
CA LYS A 582 31.68 -31.63 -1.06
C LYS A 582 30.57 -30.64 -1.50
N LYS A 583 30.50 -30.37 -2.81
CA LYS A 583 29.32 -29.89 -3.56
C LYS A 583 28.70 -28.53 -3.18
N LYS A 584 29.49 -27.45 -3.06
CA LYS A 584 28.96 -26.08 -3.21
C LYS A 584 29.71 -25.35 -4.33
N ILE A 585 29.01 -25.08 -5.43
CA ILE A 585 29.43 -24.15 -6.49
C ILE A 585 28.32 -23.13 -6.58
N SER A 586 28.61 -21.85 -6.29
CA SER A 586 27.70 -20.73 -6.59
C SER A 586 28.24 -19.39 -6.06
N ASN A 587 29.22 -18.79 -6.74
CA ASN A 587 29.44 -17.34 -6.64
C ASN A 587 28.95 -16.75 -7.98
N TYR A 588 27.79 -16.09 -7.96
CA TYR A 588 27.09 -15.55 -9.13
C TYR A 588 27.49 -14.11 -9.47
N HIS A 589 28.53 -13.59 -8.80
CA HIS A 589 29.05 -12.25 -8.96
C HIS A 589 30.57 -12.26 -9.25
N GLY A 590 31.16 -11.08 -9.49
CA GLY A 590 32.58 -10.88 -9.83
C GLY A 590 32.82 -10.63 -11.33
N GLY A 591 31.75 -10.57 -12.12
CA GLY A 591 31.74 -10.30 -13.55
C GLY A 591 31.62 -8.82 -13.93
N LEU A 592 31.38 -8.58 -15.21
CA LEU A 592 31.16 -7.26 -15.83
C LEU A 592 29.73 -7.08 -16.37
N PHE A 593 28.82 -8.01 -16.08
CA PHE A 593 27.47 -7.95 -16.63
C PHE A 593 26.66 -6.79 -16.02
N PRO A 594 25.71 -6.19 -16.78
CA PRO A 594 24.94 -5.05 -16.29
C PRO A 594 24.21 -5.32 -14.96
N ASP A 595 23.69 -6.54 -14.78
CA ASP A 595 22.98 -6.96 -13.56
C ASP A 595 23.88 -7.15 -12.32
N GLU A 596 25.20 -7.32 -12.52
CA GLU A 596 26.20 -7.34 -11.46
C GLU A 596 26.76 -5.93 -11.18
N VAL A 597 26.97 -5.15 -12.23
CA VAL A 597 27.70 -3.87 -12.15
C VAL A 597 26.81 -2.73 -11.68
N VAL A 598 25.53 -2.68 -12.07
CA VAL A 598 24.66 -1.54 -11.73
C VAL A 598 23.87 -1.80 -10.45
N VAL A 599 24.16 -0.98 -9.44
CA VAL A 599 23.51 -0.99 -8.11
C VAL A 599 22.76 0.32 -7.86
N GLY A 600 21.81 0.31 -6.93
CA GLY A 600 21.07 1.49 -6.54
C GLY A 600 21.55 2.11 -5.23
N VAL A 601 21.18 3.38 -5.03
CA VAL A 601 21.34 4.12 -3.78
C VAL A 601 20.06 4.90 -3.53
N SER A 602 19.48 4.79 -2.35
CA SER A 602 18.26 5.52 -1.98
C SER A 602 18.35 6.11 -0.58
N VAL A 603 17.63 7.20 -0.36
CA VAL A 603 17.47 7.83 0.94
C VAL A 603 15.99 7.86 1.29
N LEU A 604 15.64 7.30 2.45
CA LEU A 604 14.29 7.26 2.99
C LEU A 604 14.24 7.96 4.35
N ARG A 605 13.02 8.33 4.73
CA ARG A 605 12.66 8.84 6.06
C ARG A 605 11.24 8.39 6.40
N LYS A 606 10.86 8.42 7.68
CA LYS A 606 9.53 8.00 8.14
C LYS A 606 8.39 8.73 7.42
N SER A 607 8.47 10.05 7.35
CA SER A 607 7.46 10.87 6.67
C SER A 607 8.14 11.98 5.87
N SER A 608 7.87 12.07 4.56
CA SER A 608 8.28 13.20 3.73
C SER A 608 7.07 14.09 3.43
N PRO A 609 7.05 15.37 3.85
CA PRO A 609 5.98 16.27 3.46
C PRO A 609 5.98 16.42 1.93
N ARG A 610 4.90 15.98 1.28
CA ARG A 610 4.71 16.14 -0.16
C ARG A 610 4.04 17.48 -0.45
N LEU A 611 4.60 18.25 -1.37
CA LEU A 611 3.96 19.45 -1.89
C LEU A 611 2.83 19.06 -2.85
N PRO A 612 1.71 19.82 -2.87
CA PRO A 612 0.60 19.53 -3.77
C PRO A 612 1.07 19.49 -5.23
N VAL A 613 0.83 18.37 -5.90
CA VAL A 613 0.95 18.26 -7.36
C VAL A 613 -0.26 18.95 -7.98
N ARG A 614 -0.08 19.70 -9.06
CA ARG A 614 -1.19 20.34 -9.78
C ARG A 614 -1.18 19.92 -11.23
N VAL A 615 -2.36 19.66 -11.77
CA VAL A 615 -2.54 19.20 -13.15
C VAL A 615 -3.57 20.07 -13.83
N TYR A 616 -3.14 20.76 -14.89
CA TYR A 616 -3.98 21.59 -15.75
C TYR A 616 -4.16 20.90 -17.09
N CYS A 617 -5.40 20.84 -17.58
CA CYS A 617 -5.70 20.41 -18.94
C CYS A 617 -6.34 21.56 -19.70
N ARG A 618 -5.79 21.92 -20.86
CA ARG A 618 -6.28 23.00 -21.72
C ARG A 618 -6.30 22.56 -23.17
N GLY A 619 -7.33 22.93 -23.92
CA GLY A 619 -7.38 22.63 -25.34
C GLY A 619 -8.35 23.50 -26.09
N GLU A 620 -8.35 23.36 -27.41
CA GLU A 620 -9.36 23.94 -28.28
C GLU A 620 -9.60 23.06 -29.51
N GLY A 621 -10.84 23.05 -30.01
CA GLY A 621 -11.12 22.39 -31.28
C GLY A 621 -12.59 22.42 -31.66
N LYS A 622 -12.91 21.80 -32.80
CA LYS A 622 -14.28 21.74 -33.34
C LYS A 622 -14.96 20.43 -32.92
N PRO A 623 -16.27 20.43 -32.65
CA PRO A 623 -17.01 19.22 -32.29
C PRO A 623 -16.72 18.05 -33.24
N LYS A 624 -16.56 16.85 -32.69
CA LYS A 624 -16.32 15.58 -33.39
C LYS A 624 -15.05 15.54 -34.24
N GLN A 625 -14.16 16.52 -34.10
CA GLN A 625 -12.86 16.53 -34.77
C GLN A 625 -11.73 16.26 -33.78
N ALA A 626 -10.65 15.65 -34.26
CA ALA A 626 -9.44 15.48 -33.47
C ALA A 626 -8.81 16.84 -33.15
N ALA A 627 -8.21 16.94 -31.96
CA ALA A 627 -7.51 18.13 -31.49
C ALA A 627 -6.33 17.76 -30.60
N GLU A 628 -5.64 18.77 -30.07
CA GLU A 628 -4.60 18.59 -29.07
C GLU A 628 -5.07 19.14 -27.72
N LEU A 629 -4.74 18.40 -26.66
CA LEU A 629 -4.91 18.79 -25.27
C LEU A 629 -3.52 19.07 -24.69
N GLU A 630 -3.28 20.31 -24.29
CA GLU A 630 -2.15 20.70 -23.48
C GLU A 630 -2.37 20.19 -22.04
N ILE A 631 -1.41 19.43 -21.53
CA ILE A 631 -1.34 18.96 -20.16
C ILE A 631 -0.16 19.65 -19.50
N ILE A 632 -0.39 20.29 -18.36
CA ILE A 632 0.65 20.94 -17.56
C ILE A 632 0.63 20.33 -16.17
N ILE A 633 1.77 19.78 -15.74
CA ILE A 633 1.94 19.17 -14.42
C ILE A 633 3.01 19.94 -13.65
N ASP A 634 2.64 20.41 -12.45
CA ASP A 634 3.54 21.04 -11.49
C ASP A 634 4.01 20.00 -10.46
N ASN A 635 5.30 19.65 -10.49
CA ASN A 635 5.92 18.80 -9.48
C ASN A 635 7.00 19.58 -8.71
N PHE A 636 6.63 20.19 -7.59
CA PHE A 636 7.58 20.86 -6.71
C PHE A 636 8.23 19.93 -5.67
N ASN A 637 8.01 18.62 -5.77
CA ASN A 637 8.62 17.66 -4.86
C ASN A 637 10.08 17.37 -5.25
N SER A 638 10.88 16.93 -4.27
CA SER A 638 12.30 16.53 -4.46
C SER A 638 12.48 15.22 -5.25
N VAL A 639 11.40 14.57 -5.64
CA VAL A 639 11.38 13.29 -6.34
C VAL A 639 10.47 13.39 -7.57
N PRO A 640 10.77 12.67 -8.65
CA PRO A 640 10.00 12.74 -9.88
C PRO A 640 8.65 12.02 -9.77
N LEU A 641 7.71 12.39 -10.64
CA LEU A 641 6.43 11.71 -10.82
C LEU A 641 6.53 10.71 -11.98
N THR A 642 6.18 9.47 -11.71
CA THR A 642 6.34 8.33 -12.61
C THR A 642 5.00 7.59 -12.74
N GLN A 643 4.83 6.76 -13.78
CA GLN A 643 3.61 5.99 -14.01
C GLN A 643 2.33 6.85 -14.02
N LEU A 644 2.36 7.91 -14.82
CA LEU A 644 1.30 8.92 -14.92
C LEU A 644 0.09 8.38 -15.70
N TYR A 645 -1.07 8.29 -15.07
CA TYR A 645 -2.34 7.97 -15.74
C TYR A 645 -3.34 9.11 -15.55
N LEU A 646 -3.77 9.69 -16.66
CA LEU A 646 -4.70 10.82 -16.66
C LEU A 646 -6.12 10.36 -17.01
N TYR A 647 -7.05 10.70 -16.13
CA TYR A 647 -8.48 10.47 -16.26
C TYR A 647 -9.19 11.81 -16.48
N ILE A 648 -10.04 11.89 -17.50
CA ILE A 648 -10.86 13.08 -17.79
C ILE A 648 -12.26 12.58 -18.15
N HIS A 649 -13.26 12.99 -17.38
CA HIS A 649 -14.63 12.46 -17.52
C HIS A 649 -15.29 12.88 -18.81
N GLU A 650 -15.02 14.10 -19.28
CA GLU A 650 -15.68 14.69 -20.45
C GLU A 650 -15.03 14.27 -21.77
N LEU A 651 -13.88 13.56 -21.73
CA LEU A 651 -13.15 13.15 -22.92
C LEU A 651 -13.07 11.61 -23.02
N PRO A 652 -13.69 10.97 -24.04
CA PRO A 652 -13.75 9.51 -24.17
C PRO A 652 -12.38 8.81 -24.12
N ASP A 653 -11.34 9.42 -24.70
CA ASP A 653 -9.98 8.88 -24.74
C ASP A 653 -9.33 8.75 -23.35
N PHE A 654 -9.87 9.42 -22.34
CA PHE A 654 -9.31 9.50 -20.99
C PHE A 654 -10.21 8.92 -19.91
N GLN A 655 -11.48 8.63 -20.20
CA GLN A 655 -12.41 8.01 -19.23
C GLN A 655 -11.85 6.68 -18.67
N SER A 656 -11.04 5.99 -19.47
CA SER A 656 -10.40 4.72 -19.11
C SER A 656 -9.00 4.86 -18.49
N GLY A 657 -8.49 6.08 -18.34
CA GLY A 657 -7.12 6.34 -17.92
C GLY A 657 -6.13 6.28 -19.08
N LYS A 658 -5.55 7.43 -19.44
CA LYS A 658 -4.52 7.54 -20.48
C LYS A 658 -3.14 7.48 -19.84
N LEU A 659 -2.34 6.46 -20.17
CA LEU A 659 -0.92 6.42 -19.81
C LEU A 659 -0.18 7.56 -20.51
N LEU A 660 0.39 8.48 -19.73
CA LEU A 660 1.33 9.47 -20.22
C LEU A 660 2.72 8.83 -20.19
N LYS A 661 3.27 8.49 -21.36
CA LYS A 661 4.58 7.80 -21.51
C LYS A 661 5.77 8.73 -21.20
N ARG A 662 5.74 9.40 -20.04
CA ARG A 662 6.71 10.39 -19.59
C ARG A 662 6.84 10.35 -18.06
N GLU A 663 7.94 10.93 -17.59
CA GLU A 663 8.21 11.20 -16.18
C GLU A 663 8.22 12.72 -16.00
N ILE A 664 7.65 13.22 -14.90
CA ILE A 664 7.75 14.64 -14.53
C ILE A 664 8.91 14.78 -13.55
N PRO A 665 10.01 15.46 -13.92
CA PRO A 665 11.17 15.56 -13.05
C PRO A 665 10.86 16.24 -11.71
N ALA A 666 11.74 16.02 -10.72
CA ALA A 666 11.67 16.71 -9.44
C ALA A 666 11.84 18.23 -9.62
N ASN A 667 11.13 19.02 -8.81
CA ASN A 667 11.18 20.48 -8.79
C ASN A 667 10.95 21.15 -10.15
N GLN A 668 10.11 20.58 -11.00
CA GLN A 668 9.83 21.09 -12.34
C GLN A 668 8.34 21.21 -12.64
N ARG A 669 8.02 22.20 -13.47
CA ARG A 669 6.76 22.32 -14.19
C ARG A 669 6.98 21.84 -15.62
N GLN A 670 6.14 20.92 -16.09
CA GLN A 670 6.25 20.40 -17.44
C GLN A 670 4.92 20.51 -18.18
N GLY A 671 4.96 21.10 -19.38
CA GLY A 671 3.84 21.17 -20.31
C GLY A 671 4.09 20.29 -21.54
N PHE A 672 3.08 19.59 -22.03
CA PHE A 672 3.14 18.81 -23.27
C PHE A 672 1.75 18.59 -23.86
N TYR A 673 1.71 18.24 -25.15
CA TYR A 673 0.47 18.01 -25.88
C TYR A 673 0.17 16.52 -26.02
N VAL A 674 -1.10 16.16 -25.88
CA VAL A 674 -1.64 14.83 -26.17
C VAL A 674 -2.77 14.97 -27.18
N ARG A 675 -2.74 14.15 -28.22
CA ARG A 675 -3.81 14.11 -29.22
C ARG A 675 -5.08 13.50 -28.62
N ILE A 676 -6.21 14.18 -28.85
CA ILE A 676 -7.55 13.69 -28.53
C ILE A 676 -8.27 13.33 -29.83
N SER A 677 -8.97 12.20 -29.85
CA SER A 677 -9.63 11.64 -31.03
C SER A 677 -10.80 12.51 -31.49
N GLN A 678 -11.53 13.09 -30.54
CA GLN A 678 -12.68 13.94 -30.79
C GLN A 678 -12.89 14.97 -29.67
N VAL A 679 -13.19 16.21 -30.05
CA VAL A 679 -13.72 17.23 -29.14
C VAL A 679 -15.22 16.99 -28.93
N PRO A 680 -15.72 16.98 -27.68
CA PRO A 680 -17.14 16.83 -27.41
C PRO A 680 -17.97 17.99 -27.97
N GLU A 681 -19.23 17.70 -28.30
CA GLU A 681 -20.23 18.68 -28.71
C GLU A 681 -20.94 19.21 -27.46
N LEU A 682 -21.16 20.53 -27.36
CA LEU A 682 -21.88 21.10 -26.22
C LEU A 682 -23.38 21.09 -26.50
N PRO A 683 -24.23 20.76 -25.50
CA PRO A 683 -25.67 20.78 -25.69
C PRO A 683 -26.14 22.21 -25.98
N PRO A 684 -27.27 22.39 -26.70
CA PRO A 684 -27.81 23.72 -27.03
C PRO A 684 -28.08 24.60 -25.81
N SER A 685 -28.33 23.99 -24.64
CA SER A 685 -28.56 24.67 -23.35
C SER A 685 -27.28 25.11 -22.64
N HIS A 686 -26.09 24.71 -23.12
CA HIS A 686 -24.82 25.05 -22.49
C HIS A 686 -24.47 26.52 -22.75
N LYS A 687 -24.21 27.28 -21.67
CA LYS A 687 -23.83 28.70 -21.80
C LYS A 687 -22.38 28.84 -22.23
N GLY A 688 -22.14 29.47 -23.39
CA GLY A 688 -20.81 29.75 -23.91
C GLY A 688 -20.10 28.54 -24.53
N ASN A 689 -18.83 28.74 -24.91
CA ASN A 689 -18.04 27.78 -25.69
C ASN A 689 -17.00 27.01 -24.87
N LYS A 690 -17.02 27.15 -23.54
CA LYS A 690 -16.01 26.57 -22.63
C LYS A 690 -16.59 25.37 -21.90
N LEU A 691 -16.03 24.18 -22.16
CA LEU A 691 -16.33 22.98 -21.39
C LEU A 691 -15.31 22.82 -20.28
N LEU A 692 -15.76 22.81 -19.03
CA LEU A 692 -14.90 22.49 -17.89
C LEU A 692 -14.54 21.01 -17.90
N LEU A 693 -13.30 20.70 -17.54
CA LEU A 693 -12.82 19.33 -17.47
C LEU A 693 -12.67 18.92 -16.00
N SER A 694 -13.18 17.74 -15.67
CA SER A 694 -13.06 17.09 -14.37
C SER A 694 -12.39 15.73 -14.52
N GLY A 695 -11.75 15.27 -13.45
CA GLY A 695 -11.02 14.01 -13.45
C GLY A 695 -9.82 14.05 -12.51
N GLU A 696 -8.88 13.13 -12.71
CA GLU A 696 -7.72 12.97 -11.84
C GLU A 696 -6.49 12.47 -12.58
N LEU A 697 -5.31 12.72 -12.01
CA LEU A 697 -4.05 12.10 -12.39
C LEU A 697 -3.63 11.13 -11.28
N SER A 698 -3.46 9.86 -11.61
CA SER A 698 -2.79 8.90 -10.74
C SER A 698 -1.31 8.78 -11.11
N PHE A 699 -0.44 8.70 -10.11
CA PHE A 699 1.01 8.68 -10.32
C PHE A 699 1.76 8.06 -9.14
N ARG A 700 3.08 7.87 -9.31
CA ARG A 700 3.99 7.47 -8.22
C ARG A 700 5.16 8.42 -8.04
N PHE A 701 5.52 8.69 -6.79
CA PHE A 701 6.78 9.35 -6.47
C PHE A 701 7.94 8.35 -6.62
N SER A 702 8.83 8.60 -7.59
CA SER A 702 10.03 7.78 -7.86
C SER A 702 9.76 6.26 -7.91
N TYR A 703 8.72 5.83 -8.62
CA TYR A 703 8.27 4.44 -8.78
C TYR A 703 7.76 3.73 -7.52
N ALA A 704 7.70 4.40 -6.38
CA ALA A 704 7.41 3.77 -5.09
C ALA A 704 6.02 4.14 -4.55
N GLU A 705 5.84 5.36 -4.06
CA GLU A 705 4.62 5.80 -3.37
C GLU A 705 3.52 6.14 -4.37
N PHE A 706 2.36 5.49 -4.26
CA PHE A 706 1.19 5.78 -5.11
C PHE A 706 0.35 6.91 -4.55
N THR A 707 -0.16 7.76 -5.44
CA THR A 707 -1.08 8.83 -5.07
C THR A 707 -1.94 9.24 -6.28
N THR A 708 -3.02 9.95 -6.02
CA THR A 708 -3.90 10.56 -7.02
C THR A 708 -4.10 12.04 -6.72
N VAL A 709 -4.36 12.84 -7.75
CA VAL A 709 -4.74 14.24 -7.60
C VAL A 709 -5.82 14.64 -8.58
N ALA A 710 -6.83 15.36 -8.11
CA ALA A 710 -7.87 15.90 -8.97
C ALA A 710 -7.30 16.94 -9.94
N LEU A 711 -7.92 17.05 -11.11
CA LEU A 711 -7.68 18.18 -12.01
C LEU A 711 -8.03 19.49 -11.32
N VAL A 712 -7.23 20.51 -11.57
CA VAL A 712 -7.55 21.86 -11.12
C VAL A 712 -8.80 22.37 -11.84
N SER A 713 -9.64 23.12 -11.11
CA SER A 713 -10.97 23.56 -11.56
C SER A 713 -10.94 24.48 -12.79
N GLU A 714 -9.78 25.06 -13.12
CA GLU A 714 -9.61 25.88 -14.32
C GLU A 714 -9.34 25.06 -15.60
N SER A 715 -9.24 23.74 -15.50
CA SER A 715 -9.07 22.84 -16.66
C SER A 715 -10.27 22.92 -17.59
N HIS A 716 -10.03 23.09 -18.89
CA HIS A 716 -11.11 23.30 -19.87
C HIS A 716 -10.71 23.00 -21.31
N ILE A 717 -11.70 22.80 -22.16
CA ILE A 717 -11.54 22.83 -23.62
C ILE A 717 -12.47 23.90 -24.23
N ILE A 718 -11.96 24.65 -25.19
CA ILE A 718 -12.76 25.62 -25.97
C ILE A 718 -13.34 24.89 -27.18
N VAL A 719 -14.67 24.75 -27.21
CA VAL A 719 -15.41 24.09 -28.28
C VAL A 719 -15.85 25.12 -29.31
N LYS A 720 -15.21 25.12 -30.48
CA LYS A 720 -15.49 26.02 -31.61
C LYS A 720 -16.72 25.52 -32.40
N GLN A 721 -17.90 25.59 -31.79
CA GLN A 721 -19.18 25.30 -32.43
C GLN A 721 -19.88 26.57 -32.93
N ILE A 722 -20.60 26.47 -34.05
CA ILE A 722 -21.20 27.62 -34.75
C ILE A 722 -22.46 28.14 -34.03
N PHE A 723 -23.17 27.28 -33.29
CA PHE A 723 -24.41 27.62 -32.58
C PHE A 723 -24.14 27.74 -31.08
N ASN A 724 -23.78 28.94 -30.61
CA ASN A 724 -23.47 29.22 -29.18
C ASN A 724 -24.37 30.28 -28.54
N SER A 725 -25.30 30.87 -29.28
CA SER A 725 -26.42 31.60 -28.70
C SER A 725 -27.61 30.66 -28.69
N GLY A 726 -28.27 30.54 -27.53
CA GLY A 726 -29.63 30.01 -27.52
C GLY A 726 -30.40 30.71 -28.63
N LEU A 727 -31.00 29.92 -29.54
CA LEU A 727 -32.04 30.44 -30.39
C LEU A 727 -33.11 30.92 -29.41
N ASP A 728 -33.19 32.25 -29.24
CA ASP A 728 -34.37 32.86 -28.68
C ASP A 728 -35.49 32.48 -29.66
N ILE A 729 -36.35 31.55 -29.26
CA ILE A 729 -37.45 31.08 -30.11
C ILE A 729 -38.40 32.24 -30.47
N ASP A 730 -38.30 33.36 -29.73
CA ASP A 730 -39.00 34.60 -29.99
C ASP A 730 -38.45 35.38 -31.22
N ASP A 731 -37.29 35.03 -31.79
CA ASP A 731 -36.78 35.63 -33.03
C ASP A 731 -37.35 34.97 -34.31
N PHE A 732 -38.16 33.90 -34.17
CA PHE A 732 -38.77 33.17 -35.29
C PHE A 732 -40.29 33.26 -35.38
N PHE A 733 -40.96 34.01 -34.49
CA PHE A 733 -42.42 34.21 -34.49
C PHE A 733 -42.86 35.64 -34.72
#